data_AF-A0A966FDH6-F1
#
_entry.id   AF-A0A966FDH6-F1
#
_cell.length_a   1.000
_cell.length_b   1.000
_cell.length_c   1.000
_cell.angle_alpha   90.00
_cell.angle_beta   90.00
_cell.angle_gamma   90.00
#
_symmetry.space_group_name_H-M   'P 1'
#
loop_
_entity.id
_entity.type
_entity.pdbx_description
1 polymer ?
#
loop_
_entity_poly.entity_id
_entity_poly.type
_entity_poly.pdbx_seq_one_letter_code
_entity_poly.pdbx_strand_id
1 'polypeptide(L)'
;MTETIYGWLFDVYPNETNLTLWLIGEDGKRYRFVQDFAAAVYAAGPERRAERVDEAPRLRELWKWLEAQEVPVRLSRTERRDVFQGMVTVLSAEVLQSARLDELFRKMVAAFPDLTYYDADISLPLRYAAAFNVFPLARCRLDVRGETVISIVPLDTPWELDPAPAPLRLLSLEPDCDPAHGEPKAITVAYERVRYSLPLEKTTPLLASLHHILGRYDPDLILTSWGDTWLMPFLMKICKESGTTLPLNRDENQAVVERKEHTYFSYGQIVYRGRQVQLRGRWHLDKHNAMLWNDYGLEGVLEMARVTRQPVQDAARLSPGTGISSMQFVTALQKGILIPWHKHQAETPKTAMDLLRADMGGMVYQPTIGLHRDVAGIDFVSMYPGIMVRFNISPEVPRAGTDLEPAPGEPGIVPMTLAPLLNKRLALKSALLTLHRWDCRRTTYQALVSAEKWLLVTCFGYLGYKNARFGRIEAHEAVTAYGREALLRAKEAAEDLDYEILHMYVDGLWVHKDGCKTPADFEALLADITERTGLPISLDGVYRWVVFLPSRVNERVPVPNRYFGVFQDGSIKVRGIECRRRDTPPFIAKTQMTIMEILAKAEDAEHLKEVYPKALAFVHMEMEALRAGRVPLEKLLVSQKLSRELCEYSSPSPAARAVRQLQEDGKVVRPGQRVRFLFTLGKPGVRAWDVPEPPDLRYVDVKRYQTLLKRAVETVLAPIGQSVNGGKDKECPYLFPVKNIKPLGEGGTQQLDVHNLSPDHSFRNAIQGSER
;
A
#
# COMPACT_ATOMS: atom_id res chain seq x y z
N MET A 1 13.37 39.93 25.28
CA MET A 1 14.65 39.31 24.93
C MET A 1 14.35 38.13 24.02
N THR A 2 15.20 37.88 23.03
CA THR A 2 15.06 36.71 22.16
C THR A 2 15.89 35.59 22.78
N GLU A 3 15.31 34.40 22.93
CA GLU A 3 15.96 33.21 23.46
C GLU A 3 16.12 32.19 22.32
N THR A 4 17.24 31.47 22.31
CA THR A 4 17.49 30.42 21.31
C THR A 4 17.34 29.05 21.96
N ILE A 5 16.49 28.20 21.38
CA ILE A 5 16.18 26.86 21.88
C ILE A 5 16.52 25.83 20.81
N TYR A 6 17.09 24.70 21.24
CA TYR A 6 17.41 23.56 20.39
C TYR A 6 16.52 22.36 20.75
N GLY A 7 16.01 21.66 19.75
CA GLY A 7 15.15 20.51 19.99
C GLY A 7 14.57 19.89 18.72
N TRP A 8 13.67 18.93 18.87
CA TRP A 8 13.01 18.23 17.75
C TRP A 8 11.60 18.77 17.53
N LEU A 9 11.29 19.14 16.29
CA LEU A 9 9.95 19.59 15.90
C LEU A 9 8.97 18.42 15.97
N PHE A 10 8.06 18.47 16.94
CA PHE A 10 7.19 17.36 17.27
C PHE A 10 5.79 17.51 16.64
N ASP A 11 5.11 18.65 16.73
CA ASP A 11 3.74 18.75 16.18
C ASP A 11 3.50 20.15 15.60
N VAL A 12 2.75 20.23 14.51
CA VAL A 12 2.39 21.50 13.84
C VAL A 12 0.95 21.40 13.37
N TYR A 13 0.12 22.35 13.80
CA TYR A 13 -1.29 22.42 13.41
C TYR A 13 -1.83 23.85 13.50
N PRO A 14 -2.89 24.18 12.75
CA PRO A 14 -3.54 25.48 12.88
C PRO A 14 -4.19 25.67 14.25
N ASN A 15 -4.05 26.87 14.80
CA ASN A 15 -4.87 27.38 15.90
C ASN A 15 -5.92 28.36 15.35
N GLU A 16 -6.50 29.24 16.18
CA GLU A 16 -7.57 30.16 15.74
C GLU A 16 -7.14 31.15 14.66
N THR A 17 -5.88 31.60 14.68
CA THR A 17 -5.39 32.66 13.77
C THR A 17 -4.19 32.22 12.93
N ASN A 18 -3.35 31.34 13.45
CA ASN A 18 -2.02 31.02 12.96
C ASN A 18 -1.66 29.54 13.19
N LEU A 19 -0.38 29.22 13.42
CA LEU A 19 0.11 27.88 13.70
C LEU A 19 0.57 27.72 15.14
N THR A 20 0.25 26.58 15.74
CA THR A 20 0.87 26.09 16.97
C THR A 20 1.95 25.09 16.63
N LEU A 21 3.08 25.20 17.31
CA LEU A 21 4.24 24.32 17.16
C LEU A 21 4.60 23.71 18.50
N TRP A 22 4.90 22.42 18.49
CA TRP A 22 5.46 21.72 19.63
C TRP A 22 6.91 21.33 19.36
N LEU A 23 7.79 21.64 20.29
CA LEU A 23 9.20 21.28 20.26
C LEU A 23 9.54 20.43 21.48
N ILE A 24 10.26 19.34 21.28
CA ILE A 24 10.90 18.60 22.38
C ILE A 24 12.33 19.14 22.50
N GLY A 25 12.62 19.90 23.55
CA GLY A 25 13.94 20.49 23.78
C GLY A 25 15.01 19.44 24.07
N GLU A 26 16.27 19.78 23.84
CA GLU A 26 17.43 18.98 24.25
C GLU A 26 17.54 18.84 25.77
N ASP A 27 16.93 19.76 26.51
CA ASP A 27 16.74 19.68 27.96
C ASP A 27 15.63 18.71 28.38
N GLY A 28 14.95 18.07 27.43
CA GLY A 28 13.85 17.15 27.65
C GLY A 28 12.51 17.81 27.97
N LYS A 29 12.39 19.14 27.91
CA LYS A 29 11.09 19.82 28.10
C LYS A 29 10.28 19.84 26.81
N ARG A 30 8.96 19.90 26.92
CA ARG A 30 8.03 20.03 25.79
C ARG A 30 7.56 21.47 25.75
N TYR A 31 7.98 22.20 24.72
CA TYR A 31 7.65 23.59 24.52
C TYR A 31 6.49 23.72 23.54
N ARG A 32 5.54 24.59 23.86
CA ARG A 32 4.47 25.04 22.97
C ARG A 32 4.79 26.45 22.51
N PHE A 33 4.78 26.66 21.20
CA PHE A 33 4.95 27.97 20.60
C PHE A 33 3.84 28.27 19.61
N VAL A 34 3.70 29.55 19.28
CA VAL A 34 2.85 30.06 18.21
C VAL A 34 3.73 30.76 17.19
N GLN A 35 3.42 30.64 15.92
CA GLN A 35 4.10 31.39 14.87
C GLN A 35 3.11 31.96 13.87
N ASP A 36 3.27 33.26 13.61
CA ASP A 36 2.60 33.92 12.49
C ASP A 36 3.09 33.31 11.17
N PHE A 37 2.17 32.77 10.39
CA PHE A 37 2.49 32.14 9.13
C PHE A 37 1.50 32.59 8.09
N ALA A 38 1.99 33.29 7.07
CA ALA A 38 1.20 33.69 5.93
C ALA A 38 1.21 32.58 4.86
N ALA A 39 0.06 32.34 4.24
CA ALA A 39 -0.08 31.32 3.20
C ALA A 39 -0.78 31.90 1.97
N ALA A 40 -0.18 31.70 0.80
CA ALA A 40 -0.73 32.18 -0.46
C ALA A 40 -1.66 31.17 -1.13
N VAL A 41 -2.75 31.69 -1.69
CA VAL A 41 -3.58 31.02 -2.71
C VAL A 41 -3.48 31.84 -3.99
N TYR A 42 -3.42 31.16 -5.13
CA TYR A 42 -3.29 31.84 -6.42
C TYR A 42 -4.55 31.63 -7.27
N ALA A 43 -4.92 32.66 -8.03
CA ALA A 43 -6.01 32.60 -8.99
C ALA A 43 -5.54 33.06 -10.37
N ALA A 44 -5.91 32.31 -11.40
CA ALA A 44 -5.76 32.68 -12.81
C ALA A 44 -7.13 32.83 -13.47
N GLY A 45 -7.23 33.76 -14.42
CA GLY A 45 -8.38 33.89 -15.33
C GLY A 45 -8.12 33.17 -16.66
N PRO A 46 -9.14 33.01 -17.52
CA PRO A 46 -8.97 32.43 -18.85
C PRO A 46 -7.94 33.23 -19.66
N GLU A 47 -6.95 32.54 -20.23
CA GLU A 47 -6.06 33.13 -21.23
C GLU A 47 -6.86 33.44 -22.51
N ARG A 48 -6.63 34.63 -23.06
CA ARG A 48 -7.29 35.15 -24.26
C ARG A 48 -7.33 34.12 -25.40
N ARG A 49 -8.52 33.73 -25.87
CA ARG A 49 -8.69 33.57 -27.32
C ARG A 49 -8.62 34.97 -27.91
N ALA A 50 -7.69 35.16 -28.85
CA ALA A 50 -7.45 36.42 -29.53
C ALA A 50 -8.77 37.10 -29.92
N GLU A 51 -8.88 38.42 -29.64
CA GLU A 51 -9.76 39.44 -30.26
C GLU A 51 -10.48 40.42 -29.31
N ARG A 52 -10.38 40.32 -27.97
CA ARG A 52 -10.79 41.45 -27.09
C ARG A 52 -9.77 41.79 -26.00
N VAL A 53 -9.35 43.04 -26.03
CA VAL A 53 -8.47 43.70 -25.07
C VAL A 53 -9.26 43.90 -23.78
N ASP A 54 -9.09 43.00 -22.81
CA ASP A 54 -9.06 43.28 -21.35
C ASP A 54 -8.99 41.96 -20.56
N GLU A 55 -7.78 41.52 -20.17
CA GLU A 55 -7.55 40.43 -19.19
C GLU A 55 -7.87 40.86 -17.74
N ALA A 56 -8.37 42.08 -17.57
CA ALA A 56 -8.39 42.80 -16.30
C ALA A 56 -9.69 42.75 -15.45
N PRO A 57 -10.91 42.48 -15.94
CA PRO A 57 -12.10 42.69 -15.10
C PRO A 57 -12.20 41.71 -13.94
N ARG A 58 -12.09 40.40 -14.22
CA ARG A 58 -12.45 39.37 -13.24
C ARG A 58 -11.44 39.19 -12.11
N LEU A 59 -10.14 39.17 -12.43
CA LEU A 59 -9.10 39.17 -11.40
C LEU A 59 -9.08 40.49 -10.60
N ARG A 60 -9.48 41.61 -11.20
CA ARG A 60 -9.61 42.89 -10.50
C ARG A 60 -10.88 42.94 -9.63
N GLU A 61 -11.97 42.31 -10.04
CA GLU A 61 -13.15 42.10 -9.21
C GLU A 61 -12.81 41.23 -8.00
N LEU A 62 -12.09 40.12 -8.22
CA LEU A 62 -11.58 39.28 -7.12
C LEU A 62 -10.67 40.08 -6.19
N TRP A 63 -9.76 40.90 -6.71
CA TRP A 63 -8.92 41.79 -5.91
C TRP A 63 -9.75 42.70 -4.99
N LYS A 64 -10.69 43.45 -5.56
CA LYS A 64 -11.56 44.36 -4.79
C LYS A 64 -12.43 43.61 -3.78
N TRP A 65 -12.91 42.42 -4.15
CA TRP A 65 -13.71 41.58 -3.28
C TRP A 65 -12.89 41.06 -2.09
N LEU A 66 -11.62 40.70 -2.32
CA LEU A 66 -10.67 40.26 -1.29
C LEU A 66 -10.32 41.40 -0.32
N GLU A 67 -10.13 42.63 -0.81
CA GLU A 67 -9.90 43.82 0.04
C GLU A 67 -11.09 44.12 0.98
N ALA A 68 -12.31 43.73 0.58
CA ALA A 68 -13.52 43.89 1.38
C ALA A 68 -13.75 42.77 2.39
N GLN A 69 -12.92 41.71 2.41
CA GLN A 69 -13.07 40.62 3.38
C GLN A 69 -12.47 40.99 4.74
N GLU A 70 -13.03 40.43 5.81
CA GLU A 70 -12.50 40.59 7.17
C GLU A 70 -11.16 39.88 7.37
N VAL A 71 -10.83 38.91 6.52
CA VAL A 71 -9.57 38.16 6.60
C VAL A 71 -8.44 39.03 6.05
N PRO A 72 -7.39 39.33 6.83
CA PRO A 72 -6.31 40.18 6.36
C PRO A 72 -5.49 39.46 5.28
N VAL A 73 -5.44 40.07 4.09
CA VAL A 73 -4.74 39.54 2.91
C VAL A 73 -3.77 40.56 2.33
N ARG A 74 -2.63 40.07 1.83
CA ARG A 74 -1.74 40.84 0.95
C ARG A 74 -1.93 40.35 -0.47
N LEU A 75 -2.25 41.29 -1.36
CA LEU A 75 -2.53 41.00 -2.75
C LEU A 75 -1.37 41.45 -3.62
N SER A 76 -0.98 40.62 -4.58
CA SER A 76 0.00 40.99 -5.60
C SER A 76 -0.26 40.24 -6.91
N ARG A 77 0.18 40.82 -8.03
CA ARG A 77 0.24 40.10 -9.31
C ARG A 77 1.65 39.58 -9.50
N THR A 78 1.77 38.30 -9.88
CA THR A 78 3.06 37.65 -10.11
C THR A 78 2.94 36.65 -11.24
N GLU A 79 4.06 36.35 -11.89
CA GLU A 79 4.16 35.19 -12.78
C GLU A 79 4.66 33.98 -11.98
N ARG A 80 4.09 32.82 -12.27
CA ARG A 80 4.46 31.53 -11.66
C ARG A 80 4.45 30.44 -12.72
N ARG A 81 5.20 29.37 -12.48
CA ARG A 81 5.26 28.22 -13.39
C ARG A 81 4.15 27.23 -13.08
N ASP A 82 3.30 26.95 -14.05
CA ASP A 82 2.43 25.78 -14.10
C ASP A 82 3.13 24.65 -14.88
N VAL A 83 2.99 23.41 -14.39
CA VAL A 83 3.65 22.22 -14.98
C VAL A 83 3.17 21.95 -16.41
N PHE A 84 1.93 22.30 -16.75
CA PHE A 84 1.32 21.99 -18.03
C PHE A 84 1.26 23.18 -18.99
N GLN A 85 1.13 24.40 -18.46
CA GLN A 85 0.95 25.63 -19.24
C GLN A 85 2.23 26.49 -19.35
N GLY A 86 3.26 26.22 -18.54
CA GLY A 86 4.46 27.06 -18.50
C GLY A 86 4.26 28.27 -17.59
N MET A 87 4.71 29.45 -18.00
CA MET A 87 4.59 30.65 -17.16
C MET A 87 3.18 31.25 -17.27
N VAL A 88 2.50 31.40 -16.13
CA VAL A 88 1.13 31.92 -16.03
C VAL A 88 1.12 33.14 -15.11
N THR A 89 0.42 34.20 -15.53
CA THR A 89 0.15 35.37 -14.68
C THR A 89 -0.98 35.07 -13.70
N VAL A 90 -0.72 35.24 -12.40
CA VAL A 90 -1.67 34.94 -11.33
C VAL A 90 -1.86 36.10 -10.37
N LEU A 91 -3.06 36.18 -9.79
CA LEU A 91 -3.31 36.96 -8.58
C LEU A 91 -2.90 36.11 -7.36
N SER A 92 -1.91 36.57 -6.61
CA SER A 92 -1.53 36.01 -5.32
C SER A 92 -2.35 36.67 -4.21
N ALA A 93 -3.07 35.85 -3.45
CA ALA A 93 -3.74 36.24 -2.22
C ALA A 93 -3.02 35.60 -1.03
N GLU A 94 -2.09 36.33 -0.42
CA GLU A 94 -1.36 35.91 0.77
C GLU A 94 -2.20 36.19 2.01
N VAL A 95 -2.74 35.13 2.61
CA VAL A 95 -3.58 35.17 3.82
C VAL A 95 -2.66 35.26 5.03
N LEU A 96 -2.71 36.38 5.75
CA LEU A 96 -1.84 36.62 6.91
C LEU A 96 -2.24 35.77 8.13
N GLN A 97 -3.54 35.50 8.27
CA GLN A 97 -4.10 34.56 9.26
C GLN A 97 -4.36 33.21 8.60
N SER A 98 -3.31 32.42 8.37
CA SER A 98 -3.39 31.21 7.54
C SER A 98 -4.42 30.17 8.02
N ALA A 99 -4.77 30.13 9.31
CA ALA A 99 -5.83 29.27 9.82
C ALA A 99 -7.21 29.52 9.19
N ARG A 100 -7.45 30.74 8.69
CA ARG A 100 -8.70 31.15 8.02
C ARG A 100 -8.67 30.96 6.49
N LEU A 101 -7.60 30.38 5.95
CA LEU A 101 -7.44 30.18 4.51
C LEU A 101 -8.56 29.31 3.92
N ASP A 102 -8.91 28.20 4.57
CA ASP A 102 -9.98 27.30 4.10
C ASP A 102 -11.36 27.95 4.16
N GLU A 103 -11.59 28.89 5.08
CA GLU A 103 -12.81 29.70 5.14
C GLU A 103 -12.87 30.67 3.97
N LEU A 104 -11.81 31.45 3.76
CA LEU A 104 -11.70 32.43 2.69
C LEU A 104 -11.80 31.76 1.31
N PHE A 105 -11.09 30.65 1.11
CA PHE A 105 -11.06 29.94 -0.16
C PHE A 105 -12.45 29.41 -0.55
N ARG A 106 -13.22 28.87 0.39
CA ARG A 106 -14.61 28.46 0.12
C ARG A 106 -15.48 29.63 -0.35
N LYS A 107 -15.30 30.82 0.23
CA LYS A 107 -16.01 32.03 -0.21
C LYS A 107 -15.54 32.49 -1.61
N MET A 108 -14.23 32.41 -1.89
CA MET A 108 -13.67 32.73 -3.21
C MET A 108 -14.26 31.85 -4.31
N VAL A 109 -14.26 30.53 -4.13
CA VAL A 109 -14.81 29.57 -5.10
C VAL A 109 -16.31 29.80 -5.32
N ALA A 110 -17.06 30.11 -4.27
CA ALA A 110 -18.50 30.37 -4.39
C ALA A 110 -18.79 31.67 -5.18
N ALA A 111 -17.99 32.71 -5.00
CA ALA A 111 -18.17 34.01 -5.67
C ALA A 111 -17.59 34.05 -7.09
N PHE A 112 -16.49 33.32 -7.33
CA PHE A 112 -15.75 33.29 -8.58
C PHE A 112 -15.45 31.84 -9.02
N PRO A 113 -16.47 31.04 -9.35
CA PRO A 113 -16.30 29.63 -9.74
C PRO A 113 -15.64 29.47 -11.12
N ASP A 114 -15.60 30.56 -11.90
CA ASP A 114 -15.04 30.62 -13.25
C ASP A 114 -13.50 30.75 -13.28
N LEU A 115 -12.88 31.09 -12.15
CA LEU A 115 -11.43 31.22 -12.04
C LEU A 115 -10.74 29.88 -11.77
N THR A 116 -9.51 29.75 -12.25
CA THR A 116 -8.66 28.60 -11.93
C THR A 116 -7.85 28.91 -10.68
N TYR A 117 -7.92 28.01 -9.70
CA TYR A 117 -7.23 28.18 -8.42
C TYR A 117 -6.04 27.23 -8.29
N TYR A 118 -4.98 27.73 -7.66
CA TYR A 118 -3.77 26.97 -7.35
C TYR A 118 -3.39 27.15 -5.89
N ASP A 119 -2.66 26.17 -5.36
CA ASP A 119 -2.19 26.08 -3.99
C ASP A 119 -3.33 26.39 -3.01
N ALA A 120 -4.49 25.76 -3.18
CA ALA A 120 -5.67 26.05 -2.38
C ALA A 120 -5.93 24.99 -1.31
N ASP A 121 -5.89 23.71 -1.68
CA ASP A 121 -6.23 22.55 -0.83
C ASP A 121 -5.00 21.89 -0.17
N ILE A 122 -3.89 22.63 -0.05
CA ILE A 122 -2.67 22.14 0.58
C ILE A 122 -2.70 22.44 2.07
N SER A 123 -2.50 21.41 2.90
CA SER A 123 -2.54 21.54 4.36
C SER A 123 -1.46 22.50 4.87
N LEU A 124 -1.81 23.30 5.88
CA LEU A 124 -0.90 24.29 6.45
C LEU A 124 0.41 23.68 7.00
N PRO A 125 0.41 22.51 7.67
CA PRO A 125 1.67 21.88 8.09
C PRO A 125 2.60 21.58 6.92
N LEU A 126 2.06 21.19 5.76
CA LEU A 126 2.87 20.89 4.57
C LEU A 126 3.43 22.16 3.93
N ARG A 127 2.64 23.25 3.89
CA ARG A 127 3.12 24.57 3.45
C ARG A 127 4.22 25.10 4.36
N TYR A 128 4.03 24.96 5.66
CA TYR A 128 5.02 25.34 6.66
C TYR A 128 6.32 24.54 6.49
N ALA A 129 6.20 23.22 6.31
CA ALA A 129 7.32 22.34 6.01
C ALA A 129 8.05 22.69 4.70
N ALA A 130 7.34 23.16 3.68
CA ALA A 130 7.95 23.63 2.44
C ALA A 130 8.70 24.97 2.64
N ALA A 131 8.07 25.94 3.31
CA ALA A 131 8.58 27.28 3.52
C ALA A 131 9.85 27.32 4.39
N PHE A 132 9.87 26.57 5.49
CA PHE A 132 10.99 26.54 6.43
C PHE A 132 11.91 25.32 6.26
N ASN A 133 11.63 24.47 5.27
CA ASN A 133 12.34 23.22 5.03
C ASN A 133 12.38 22.27 6.24
N VAL A 134 11.42 22.39 7.16
CA VAL A 134 11.29 21.53 8.33
C VAL A 134 10.45 20.28 8.03
N PHE A 135 10.53 19.30 8.91
CA PHE A 135 9.78 18.04 8.81
C PHE A 135 9.57 17.47 10.22
N PRO A 136 8.65 16.50 10.41
CA PRO A 136 8.43 15.88 11.71
C PRO A 136 9.71 15.25 12.27
N LEU A 137 9.98 15.51 13.54
CA LEU A 137 11.20 15.13 14.25
C LEU A 137 12.50 15.72 13.66
N ALA A 138 12.42 16.79 12.88
CA ALA A 138 13.61 17.56 12.49
C ALA A 138 14.23 18.19 13.75
N ARG A 139 15.54 18.01 13.94
CA ARG A 139 16.28 18.76 14.95
C ARG A 139 16.42 20.19 14.47
N CYS A 140 15.91 21.15 15.22
CA CYS A 140 15.81 22.54 14.81
C CYS A 140 16.44 23.47 15.85
N ARG A 141 16.96 24.60 15.38
CA ARG A 141 17.25 25.79 16.19
C ARG A 141 16.10 26.78 16.04
N LEU A 142 15.48 27.17 17.14
CA LEU A 142 14.40 28.15 17.17
C LEU A 142 14.87 29.40 17.91
N ASP A 143 14.60 30.57 17.34
CA ASP A 143 14.72 31.84 18.04
C ASP A 143 13.33 32.31 18.43
N VAL A 144 13.09 32.47 19.73
CA VAL A 144 11.75 32.71 20.29
C VAL A 144 11.73 33.99 21.12
N ARG A 145 10.55 34.62 21.17
CA ARG A 145 10.26 35.76 22.04
C ARG A 145 9.03 35.43 22.86
N GLY A 146 9.24 34.94 24.08
CA GLY A 146 8.16 34.35 24.87
C GLY A 146 7.65 33.08 24.18
N GLU A 147 6.35 33.01 23.92
CA GLU A 147 5.74 31.88 23.21
C GLU A 147 5.75 32.02 21.68
N THR A 148 6.29 33.11 21.13
CA THR A 148 6.26 33.35 19.67
C THR A 148 7.57 32.94 19.01
N VAL A 149 7.50 32.11 17.96
CA VAL A 149 8.67 31.78 17.13
C VAL A 149 8.95 32.92 16.15
N ILE A 150 10.18 33.42 16.15
CA ILE A 150 10.65 34.43 15.18
C ILE A 150 11.28 33.73 13.98
N SER A 151 12.16 32.78 14.22
CA SER A 151 12.81 31.98 13.19
C SER A 151 12.98 30.52 13.63
N ILE A 152 12.89 29.62 12.66
CA ILE A 152 13.19 28.21 12.81
C ILE A 152 14.17 27.81 11.71
N VAL A 153 15.19 27.04 12.07
CA VAL A 153 16.19 26.52 11.13
C VAL A 153 16.37 25.03 11.41
N PRO A 154 16.10 24.14 10.43
CA PRO A 154 16.42 22.72 10.57
C PRO A 154 17.94 22.53 10.58
N LEU A 155 18.41 21.65 11.46
CA LEU A 155 19.82 21.28 11.64
C LEU A 155 20.13 19.91 11.03
N ASP A 156 19.11 19.14 10.67
CA ASP A 156 19.19 17.86 9.98
C ASP A 156 18.36 17.88 8.69
N THR A 157 18.52 16.82 7.89
CA THR A 157 17.73 16.64 6.65
C THR A 157 16.86 15.38 6.75
N PRO A 158 15.75 15.29 6.00
CA PRO A 158 14.95 14.07 5.97
C PRO A 158 15.71 12.91 5.31
N TRP A 159 16.88 13.16 4.71
CA TRP A 159 17.65 12.20 3.94
C TRP A 159 18.77 11.50 4.74
N GLU A 160 18.94 11.86 6.02
CA GLU A 160 19.91 11.21 6.91
C GLU A 160 19.56 9.74 7.16
N LEU A 161 20.59 8.89 7.18
CA LEU A 161 20.45 7.45 7.44
C LEU A 161 20.26 7.15 8.94
N ASP A 162 21.03 7.84 9.79
CA ASP A 162 21.05 7.73 11.25
C ASP A 162 20.78 9.09 11.91
N PRO A 163 19.56 9.64 11.81
CA PRO A 163 19.24 10.92 12.45
C PRO A 163 19.29 10.78 13.99
N ALA A 164 19.60 11.89 14.67
CA ALA A 164 19.63 11.92 16.13
C ALA A 164 18.24 11.60 16.73
N PRO A 165 18.12 10.61 17.64
CA PRO A 165 16.82 10.17 18.14
C PRO A 165 16.17 11.23 19.01
N ALA A 166 14.90 11.55 18.72
CA ALA A 166 14.08 12.40 19.57
C ALA A 166 13.70 11.65 20.86
N PRO A 167 13.79 12.26 22.06
CA PRO A 167 13.51 11.59 23.33
C PRO A 167 12.00 11.48 23.60
N LEU A 168 11.29 10.73 22.76
CA LEU A 168 9.84 10.53 22.81
C LEU A 168 9.43 9.65 23.99
N ARG A 169 8.39 10.08 24.73
CA ARG A 169 7.72 9.29 25.76
C ARG A 169 6.55 8.53 25.16
N LEU A 170 6.65 7.21 25.14
CA LEU A 170 5.65 6.30 24.59
C LEU A 170 4.75 5.74 25.71
N LEU A 171 3.44 5.76 25.48
CA LEU A 171 2.43 5.02 26.24
C LEU A 171 1.72 4.05 25.30
N SER A 172 1.74 2.75 25.63
CA SER A 172 1.01 1.71 24.88
C SER A 172 -0.24 1.28 25.65
N LEU A 173 -1.38 1.22 24.96
CA LEU A 173 -2.66 0.75 25.48
C LEU A 173 -3.21 -0.36 24.57
N GLU A 174 -3.45 -1.54 25.12
CA GLU A 174 -3.87 -2.71 24.34
C GLU A 174 -4.94 -3.52 25.07
N PRO A 175 -6.13 -3.73 24.49
CA PRO A 175 -7.13 -4.61 25.11
C PRO A 175 -6.67 -6.06 25.13
N ASP A 176 -7.27 -6.84 26.03
CA ASP A 176 -7.02 -8.28 26.19
C ASP A 176 -7.56 -9.15 25.04
N CYS A 177 -8.48 -8.63 24.22
CA CYS A 177 -8.93 -9.26 22.99
C CYS A 177 -9.29 -8.24 21.89
N ASP A 178 -9.46 -8.72 20.66
CA ASP A 178 -9.95 -7.91 19.53
C ASP A 178 -11.42 -7.51 19.77
N PRO A 179 -11.72 -6.20 19.90
CA PRO A 179 -13.09 -5.73 20.16
C PRO A 179 -14.10 -6.06 19.06
N ALA A 180 -13.65 -6.41 17.84
CA ALA A 180 -14.53 -6.87 16.77
C ALA A 180 -14.99 -8.32 16.95
N HIS A 181 -14.28 -9.10 17.78
CA HIS A 181 -14.42 -10.55 17.91
C HIS A 181 -14.79 -11.01 19.33
N GLY A 182 -14.58 -10.16 20.33
CA GLY A 182 -14.97 -10.40 21.72
C GLY A 182 -15.18 -9.08 22.45
N GLU A 183 -15.70 -9.16 23.67
CA GLU A 183 -15.84 -8.02 24.56
C GLU A 183 -14.57 -7.89 25.43
N PRO A 184 -13.79 -6.80 25.29
CA PRO A 184 -12.60 -6.60 26.11
C PRO A 184 -12.94 -6.45 27.58
N LYS A 185 -12.18 -7.09 28.47
CA LYS A 185 -12.37 -7.01 29.92
C LYS A 185 -11.32 -6.16 30.62
N ALA A 186 -10.14 -6.02 30.01
CA ALA A 186 -9.06 -5.23 30.56
C ALA A 186 -8.22 -4.58 29.45
N ILE A 187 -7.51 -3.51 29.80
CA ILE A 187 -6.47 -2.92 28.96
C ILE A 187 -5.11 -3.08 29.62
N THR A 188 -4.15 -3.60 28.86
CA THR A 188 -2.75 -3.57 29.21
C THR A 188 -2.20 -2.18 28.96
N VAL A 189 -1.66 -1.57 30.01
CA VAL A 189 -0.96 -0.28 29.96
C VAL A 189 0.53 -0.53 30.09
N ALA A 190 1.31 -0.01 29.16
CA ALA A 190 2.76 -0.11 29.19
C ALA A 190 3.45 1.22 28.85
N TYR A 191 4.40 1.63 29.67
CA TYR A 191 5.26 2.78 29.43
C TYR A 191 6.59 2.56 30.17
N GLU A 192 7.70 3.04 29.59
CA GLU A 192 9.06 2.75 30.07
C GLU A 192 9.29 1.24 30.36
N ARG A 193 9.53 0.88 31.63
CA ARG A 193 9.69 -0.50 32.11
C ARG A 193 8.47 -1.03 32.85
N VAL A 194 7.40 -0.24 32.93
CA VAL A 194 6.18 -0.55 33.68
C VAL A 194 5.15 -1.17 32.75
N ARG A 195 4.58 -2.31 33.16
CA ARG A 195 3.47 -2.97 32.45
C ARG A 195 2.49 -3.55 33.46
N TYR A 196 1.23 -3.17 33.36
CA TYR A 196 0.14 -3.71 34.19
C TYR A 196 -1.18 -3.69 33.43
N SER A 197 -2.19 -4.37 33.98
CA SER A 197 -3.52 -4.49 33.38
C SER A 197 -4.54 -3.71 34.21
N LEU A 198 -5.40 -2.94 33.54
CA LEU A 198 -6.50 -2.20 34.16
C LEU A 198 -7.83 -2.81 33.73
N PRO A 199 -8.70 -3.22 34.69
CA PRO A 199 -10.02 -3.76 34.37
C PRO A 199 -10.96 -2.68 33.84
N LEU A 200 -11.74 -3.01 32.81
CA LEU A 200 -12.68 -2.09 32.15
C LEU A 200 -14.03 -1.95 32.89
N GLU A 201 -14.43 -2.97 33.65
CA GLU A 201 -15.66 -2.94 34.48
C GLU A 201 -15.64 -1.80 35.51
N LYS A 202 -14.45 -1.44 36.00
CA LYS A 202 -14.24 -0.39 37.00
C LYS A 202 -13.83 0.91 36.31
N THR A 203 -14.81 1.62 35.76
CA THR A 203 -14.60 2.85 34.98
C THR A 203 -13.93 3.98 35.77
N THR A 204 -14.30 4.21 37.03
CA THR A 204 -13.69 5.30 37.84
C THR A 204 -12.19 5.07 38.12
N PRO A 205 -11.75 3.91 38.64
CA PRO A 205 -10.32 3.62 38.78
C PRO A 205 -9.53 3.63 37.47
N LEU A 206 -10.15 3.15 36.37
CA LEU A 206 -9.57 3.21 35.03
C LEU A 206 -9.27 4.66 34.62
N LEU A 207 -10.29 5.53 34.69
CA LEU A 207 -10.16 6.94 34.31
C LEU A 207 -9.18 7.69 35.22
N ALA A 208 -9.23 7.45 36.54
CA ALA A 208 -8.27 8.05 37.48
C ALA A 208 -6.82 7.63 37.18
N SER A 209 -6.60 6.34 36.86
CA SER A 209 -5.29 5.82 36.51
C SER A 209 -4.78 6.43 35.20
N LEU A 210 -5.62 6.48 34.16
CA LEU A 210 -5.25 7.08 32.87
C LEU A 210 -5.00 8.58 33.01
N HIS A 211 -5.83 9.31 33.75
CA HIS A 211 -5.63 10.73 34.04
C HIS A 211 -4.28 10.96 34.73
N HIS A 212 -3.95 10.16 35.75
CA HIS A 212 -2.67 10.24 36.44
C HIS A 212 -1.48 9.99 35.52
N ILE A 213 -1.54 8.97 34.66
CA ILE A 213 -0.47 8.66 33.71
C ILE A 213 -0.31 9.80 32.70
N LEU A 214 -1.40 10.25 32.10
CA LEU A 214 -1.36 11.34 31.11
C LEU A 214 -0.83 12.64 31.69
N GLY A 215 -1.15 12.95 32.95
CA GLY A 215 -0.65 14.16 33.63
C GLY A 215 0.78 14.03 34.15
N ARG A 216 1.15 12.89 34.75
CA ARG A 216 2.46 12.71 35.42
C ARG A 216 3.55 12.22 34.49
N TYR A 217 3.29 11.19 33.69
CA TYR A 217 4.27 10.68 32.73
C TYR A 217 4.33 11.57 31.48
N ASP A 218 3.21 12.20 31.12
CA ASP A 218 3.11 13.13 30.00
C ASP A 218 3.66 12.53 28.68
N PRO A 219 3.01 11.47 28.15
CA PRO A 219 3.47 10.80 26.93
C PRO A 219 3.31 11.69 25.69
N ASP A 220 4.32 11.69 24.82
CA ASP A 220 4.20 12.35 23.52
C ASP A 220 3.43 11.50 22.52
N LEU A 221 3.58 10.17 22.61
CA LEU A 221 2.93 9.23 21.72
C LEU A 221 2.10 8.22 22.52
N ILE A 222 0.80 8.16 22.21
CA ILE A 222 -0.14 7.15 22.68
C ILE A 222 -0.34 6.15 21.55
N LEU A 223 0.21 4.96 21.73
CA LEU A 223 0.11 3.85 20.79
C LEU A 223 -0.97 2.88 21.26
N THR A 224 -1.96 2.62 20.41
CA THR A 224 -3.13 1.80 20.76
C THR A 224 -3.28 0.60 19.82
N SER A 225 -3.92 -0.46 20.31
CA SER A 225 -4.50 -1.50 19.45
C SER A 225 -6.02 -1.25 19.38
N TRP A 226 -6.56 -1.00 18.18
CA TRP A 226 -7.97 -0.65 17.92
C TRP A 226 -8.43 0.64 18.62
N GLY A 227 -7.52 1.58 18.84
CA GLY A 227 -7.85 2.79 19.56
C GLY A 227 -8.71 3.78 18.79
N ASP A 228 -8.57 3.87 17.48
CA ASP A 228 -9.39 4.77 16.68
C ASP A 228 -10.84 4.29 16.58
N THR A 229 -11.03 2.97 16.47
CA THR A 229 -12.34 2.36 16.22
C THR A 229 -13.08 2.00 17.50
N TRP A 230 -12.37 1.74 18.61
CA TRP A 230 -12.97 1.28 19.86
C TRP A 230 -12.47 2.05 21.10
N LEU A 231 -11.17 2.03 21.43
CA LEU A 231 -10.70 2.50 22.75
C LEU A 231 -10.99 3.99 22.98
N MET A 232 -10.67 4.86 22.02
CA MET A 232 -10.89 6.30 22.17
C MET A 232 -12.39 6.64 22.22
N PRO A 233 -13.25 6.14 21.32
CA PRO A 233 -14.70 6.27 21.47
C PRO A 233 -15.24 5.76 22.81
N PHE A 234 -14.74 4.62 23.29
CA PHE A 234 -15.12 4.05 24.59
C PHE A 234 -14.73 4.98 25.74
N LEU A 235 -13.48 5.45 25.79
CA LEU A 235 -12.98 6.38 26.81
C LEU A 235 -13.79 7.69 26.81
N MET A 236 -14.04 8.27 25.63
CA MET A 236 -14.85 9.49 25.51
C MET A 236 -16.28 9.29 26.01
N LYS A 237 -16.89 8.13 25.72
CA LYS A 237 -18.23 7.77 26.19
C LYS A 237 -18.26 7.70 27.72
N ILE A 238 -17.36 6.94 28.35
CA ILE A 238 -17.35 6.79 29.81
C ILE A 238 -16.98 8.11 30.53
N CYS A 239 -16.13 8.95 29.93
CA CYS A 239 -15.86 10.31 30.44
C CYS A 239 -17.15 11.15 30.47
N LYS A 240 -17.91 11.13 29.37
CA LYS A 240 -19.19 11.85 29.28
C LYS A 240 -20.22 11.34 30.29
N GLU A 241 -20.31 10.02 30.48
CA GLU A 241 -21.26 9.39 31.42
C GLU A 241 -20.89 9.65 32.89
N SER A 242 -19.60 9.69 33.22
CA SER A 242 -19.11 9.92 34.59
C SER A 242 -18.91 11.40 34.94
N GLY A 243 -19.03 12.31 33.97
CA GLY A 243 -18.74 13.73 34.17
C GLY A 243 -17.24 14.03 34.40
N THR A 244 -16.35 13.11 34.05
CA THR A 244 -14.89 13.27 34.20
C THR A 244 -14.22 13.62 32.88
N THR A 245 -13.05 14.24 32.93
CA THR A 245 -12.26 14.58 31.74
C THR A 245 -10.89 13.92 31.77
N LEU A 246 -10.44 13.47 30.60
CA LEU A 246 -9.08 12.98 30.38
C LEU A 246 -8.28 14.03 29.59
N PRO A 247 -7.04 14.35 30.00
CA PRO A 247 -6.16 15.27 29.28
C PRO A 247 -5.53 14.57 28.05
N LEU A 248 -6.39 14.18 27.10
CA LEU A 248 -5.98 13.50 25.86
C LEU A 248 -5.15 14.43 24.98
N ASN A 249 -5.57 15.69 24.81
CA ASN A 249 -4.73 16.71 24.21
C ASN A 249 -3.76 17.26 25.25
N ARG A 250 -2.56 17.64 24.80
CA ARG A 250 -1.65 18.46 25.60
C ARG A 250 -1.98 19.95 25.43
N ASP A 251 -2.58 20.33 24.29
CA ASP A 251 -3.16 21.66 24.09
C ASP A 251 -4.63 21.66 24.52
N GLU A 252 -4.90 22.17 25.73
CA GLU A 252 -6.24 22.16 26.35
C GLU A 252 -7.26 23.04 25.62
N ASN A 253 -6.79 24.01 24.82
CA ASN A 253 -7.65 24.88 24.03
C ASN A 253 -8.16 24.22 22.73
N GLN A 254 -7.72 23.00 22.45
CA GLN A 254 -8.09 22.27 21.25
C GLN A 254 -9.00 21.09 21.58
N ALA A 255 -10.03 20.90 20.76
CA ALA A 255 -10.86 19.70 20.82
C ALA A 255 -10.12 18.49 20.22
N VAL A 256 -10.50 17.29 20.64
CA VAL A 256 -10.04 16.07 19.98
C VAL A 256 -10.64 16.00 18.57
N VAL A 257 -9.80 15.77 17.57
CA VAL A 257 -10.23 15.76 16.17
C VAL A 257 -10.69 14.35 15.80
N GLU A 258 -11.97 14.24 15.43
CA GLU A 258 -12.55 12.99 14.95
C GLU A 258 -12.81 13.04 13.44
N ARG A 259 -12.26 12.06 12.71
CA ARG A 259 -12.62 11.84 11.30
C ARG A 259 -13.51 10.62 11.20
N LYS A 260 -14.64 10.76 10.52
CA LYS A 260 -15.58 9.66 10.27
C LYS A 260 -14.93 8.59 9.38
N GLU A 261 -15.38 7.35 9.56
CA GLU A 261 -15.01 6.25 8.67
C GLU A 261 -15.48 6.53 7.24
N HIS A 262 -14.72 6.02 6.25
CA HIS A 262 -15.04 6.21 4.84
C HIS A 262 -14.53 5.02 4.02
N THR A 263 -15.27 4.68 2.98
CA THR A 263 -14.92 3.63 2.03
C THR A 263 -14.67 4.24 0.66
N TYR A 264 -13.54 3.94 0.03
CA TYR A 264 -13.17 4.49 -1.28
C TYR A 264 -12.67 3.42 -2.24
N PHE A 265 -12.82 3.65 -3.55
CA PHE A 265 -12.30 2.77 -4.57
C PHE A 265 -10.87 3.17 -4.95
N SER A 266 -9.95 2.21 -4.97
CA SER A 266 -8.55 2.42 -5.35
C SER A 266 -7.99 1.16 -6.00
N TYR A 267 -7.37 1.29 -7.18
CA TYR A 267 -6.73 0.20 -7.92
C TYR A 267 -7.61 -1.06 -8.09
N GLY A 268 -8.87 -0.89 -8.51
CA GLY A 268 -9.77 -2.03 -8.71
C GLY A 268 -10.33 -2.64 -7.41
N GLN A 269 -10.01 -2.08 -6.24
CA GLN A 269 -10.43 -2.58 -4.94
C GLN A 269 -11.13 -1.52 -4.12
N ILE A 270 -12.11 -1.94 -3.30
CA ILE A 270 -12.70 -1.10 -2.27
C ILE A 270 -11.81 -1.11 -1.04
N VAL A 271 -11.38 0.03 -0.53
CA VAL A 271 -10.61 0.17 0.71
C VAL A 271 -11.48 0.81 1.78
N TYR A 272 -11.57 0.16 2.93
CA TYR A 272 -12.22 0.71 4.12
C TYR A 272 -11.19 1.43 4.97
N ARG A 273 -11.51 2.66 5.39
CA ARG A 273 -10.75 3.43 6.37
C ARG A 273 -11.63 3.62 7.59
N GLY A 274 -11.16 3.15 8.75
CA GLY A 274 -11.87 3.31 10.01
C GLY A 274 -11.99 4.78 10.42
N ARG A 275 -12.80 5.02 11.46
CA ARG A 275 -12.78 6.29 12.21
C ARG A 275 -11.34 6.63 12.59
N GLN A 276 -11.02 7.91 12.79
CA GLN A 276 -9.71 8.34 13.26
C GLN A 276 -9.87 9.33 14.39
N VAL A 277 -9.02 9.19 15.40
CA VAL A 277 -8.93 10.12 16.52
C VAL A 277 -7.54 10.72 16.51
N GLN A 278 -7.44 12.03 16.32
CA GLN A 278 -6.18 12.77 16.31
C GLN A 278 -6.12 13.72 17.49
N LEU A 279 -4.96 13.76 18.14
CA LEU A 279 -4.68 14.57 19.32
C LEU A 279 -3.78 15.77 18.94
N ARG A 280 -3.74 16.78 19.81
CA ARG A 280 -2.97 18.02 19.65
C ARG A 280 -1.95 18.16 20.76
N GLY A 281 -0.68 18.27 20.38
CA GLY A 281 0.44 18.26 21.32
C GLY A 281 0.73 16.89 21.97
N ARG A 282 -0.05 15.87 21.59
CA ARG A 282 0.25 14.43 21.73
C ARG A 282 -0.11 13.76 20.41
N TRP A 283 0.55 12.66 20.08
CA TRP A 283 0.18 11.83 18.94
C TRP A 283 -0.61 10.63 19.40
N HIS A 284 -1.68 10.31 18.65
CA HIS A 284 -2.36 9.03 18.76
C HIS A 284 -2.14 8.21 17.48
N LEU A 285 -1.55 7.02 17.65
CA LEU A 285 -1.36 6.04 16.58
C LEU A 285 -2.07 4.74 16.95
N ASP A 286 -2.87 4.21 16.03
CA ASP A 286 -3.53 2.92 16.17
C ASP A 286 -2.85 1.89 15.25
N LYS A 287 -2.32 0.80 15.84
CA LYS A 287 -1.62 -0.28 15.12
C LYS A 287 -2.49 -0.94 14.04
N HIS A 288 -3.82 -1.01 14.26
CA HIS A 288 -4.74 -1.71 13.36
C HIS A 288 -5.41 -0.80 12.32
N ASN A 289 -5.37 0.52 12.53
CA ASN A 289 -5.85 1.50 11.56
C ASN A 289 -4.71 2.14 10.75
N ALA A 290 -3.47 2.04 11.22
CA ALA A 290 -2.29 2.41 10.46
C ALA A 290 -2.09 1.48 9.26
N MET A 291 -1.92 2.05 8.06
CA MET A 291 -2.15 1.34 6.80
C MET A 291 -1.15 0.21 6.53
N LEU A 292 0.11 0.40 6.92
CA LEU A 292 1.24 -0.52 6.66
C LEU A 292 2.01 -0.85 7.95
N TRP A 293 1.31 -0.82 9.10
CA TRP A 293 1.94 -1.08 10.40
C TRP A 293 2.63 -2.44 10.47
N ASN A 294 2.03 -3.48 9.88
CA ASN A 294 2.60 -4.83 9.87
C ASN A 294 3.87 -4.96 9.02
N ASP A 295 4.12 -4.02 8.09
CA ASP A 295 5.25 -4.06 7.18
C ASP A 295 6.49 -3.35 7.74
N TYR A 296 6.31 -2.32 8.58
CA TYR A 296 7.44 -1.50 9.07
C TYR A 296 7.30 -0.93 10.49
N GLY A 297 6.17 -1.15 11.17
CA GLY A 297 5.96 -0.73 12.57
C GLY A 297 6.08 0.78 12.81
N LEU A 298 6.47 1.17 14.02
CA LEU A 298 6.58 2.58 14.42
C LEU A 298 7.69 3.32 13.65
N GLU A 299 8.89 2.71 13.56
CA GLU A 299 10.04 3.33 12.90
C GLU A 299 9.75 3.72 11.45
N GLY A 300 9.08 2.82 10.70
CA GLY A 300 8.67 3.16 9.35
C GLY A 300 7.57 4.23 9.28
N VAL A 301 6.66 4.33 10.26
CA VAL A 301 5.69 5.45 10.31
C VAL A 301 6.42 6.78 10.50
N LEU A 302 7.38 6.84 11.42
CA LEU A 302 8.17 8.05 11.67
C LEU A 302 8.98 8.44 10.43
N GLU A 303 9.57 7.46 9.74
CA GLU A 303 10.29 7.68 8.49
C GLU A 303 9.39 8.20 7.37
N MET A 304 8.21 7.58 7.18
CA MET A 304 7.21 8.06 6.23
C MET A 304 6.89 9.53 6.49
N ALA A 305 6.65 9.91 7.75
CA ALA A 305 6.36 11.28 8.12
C ALA A 305 7.55 12.23 7.84
N ARG A 306 8.79 11.81 8.11
CA ARG A 306 10.01 12.58 7.81
C ARG A 306 10.14 12.85 6.31
N VAL A 307 10.09 11.82 5.47
CA VAL A 307 10.34 11.96 4.02
C VAL A 307 9.18 12.62 3.28
N THR A 308 7.93 12.39 3.69
CA THR A 308 6.75 13.02 3.08
C THR A 308 6.43 14.40 3.66
N ARG A 309 7.06 14.75 4.78
CA ARG A 309 6.81 15.95 5.60
C ARG A 309 5.38 16.08 6.13
N GLN A 310 4.63 14.99 6.14
CA GLN A 310 3.27 14.96 6.66
C GLN A 310 3.28 14.84 8.18
N PRO A 311 2.28 15.41 8.89
CA PRO A 311 2.10 15.13 10.31
C PRO A 311 2.07 13.62 10.60
N VAL A 312 2.74 13.16 11.66
CA VAL A 312 2.93 11.73 11.96
C VAL A 312 1.60 10.98 12.05
N GLN A 313 0.58 11.60 12.65
CA GLN A 313 -0.76 11.00 12.77
C GLN A 313 -1.46 10.80 11.43
N ASP A 314 -1.18 11.65 10.43
CA ASP A 314 -1.68 11.51 9.07
C ASP A 314 -0.84 10.50 8.28
N ALA A 315 0.49 10.59 8.35
CA ALA A 315 1.42 9.68 7.65
C ALA A 315 1.16 8.21 7.98
N ALA A 316 0.77 7.89 9.22
CA ALA A 316 0.43 6.54 9.64
C ALA A 316 -0.81 5.95 8.92
N ARG A 317 -1.76 6.79 8.51
CA ARG A 317 -3.12 6.39 8.05
C ARG A 317 -3.39 6.71 6.59
N LEU A 318 -2.53 7.51 5.95
CA LEU A 318 -2.62 7.86 4.55
C LEU A 318 -1.94 6.81 3.67
N SER A 319 -2.36 6.77 2.40
CA SER A 319 -1.75 5.85 1.43
C SER A 319 -0.34 6.34 1.05
N PRO A 320 0.60 5.43 0.72
CA PRO A 320 1.92 5.84 0.26
C PRO A 320 1.87 6.78 -0.94
N GLY A 321 0.88 6.61 -1.83
CA GLY A 321 0.69 7.52 -2.96
C GLY A 321 0.28 8.94 -2.54
N THR A 322 -0.50 9.10 -1.47
CA THR A 322 -0.75 10.42 -0.86
C THR A 322 0.54 11.01 -0.27
N GLY A 323 1.42 10.15 0.26
CA GLY A 323 2.77 10.52 0.68
C GLY A 323 3.60 11.07 -0.48
N ILE A 324 3.64 10.36 -1.63
CA ILE A 324 4.31 10.84 -2.86
C ILE A 324 3.74 12.17 -3.33
N SER A 325 2.42 12.32 -3.40
CA SER A 325 1.81 13.61 -3.75
C SER A 325 2.25 14.73 -2.80
N SER A 326 2.37 14.45 -1.49
CA SER A 326 2.82 15.44 -0.51
C SER A 326 4.28 15.84 -0.73
N MET A 327 5.15 14.87 -1.08
CA MET A 327 6.54 15.16 -1.47
C MET A 327 6.62 16.03 -2.72
N GLN A 328 5.75 15.76 -3.71
CA GLN A 328 5.69 16.59 -4.92
C GLN A 328 5.16 17.99 -4.62
N PHE A 329 4.18 18.14 -3.72
CA PHE A 329 3.67 19.45 -3.29
C PHE A 329 4.75 20.26 -2.61
N VAL A 330 5.51 19.65 -1.69
CA VAL A 330 6.65 20.31 -1.04
C VAL A 330 7.66 20.76 -2.09
N THR A 331 8.01 19.89 -3.03
CA THR A 331 8.96 20.21 -4.11
C THR A 331 8.44 21.36 -4.98
N ALA A 332 7.15 21.34 -5.35
CA ALA A 332 6.51 22.40 -6.12
C ALA A 332 6.55 23.74 -5.38
N LEU A 333 6.12 23.76 -4.12
CA LEU A 333 6.11 24.97 -3.29
C LEU A 333 7.51 25.56 -3.12
N GLN A 334 8.52 24.71 -2.89
CA GLN A 334 9.92 25.14 -2.77
C GLN A 334 10.51 25.70 -4.06
N LYS A 335 9.97 25.28 -5.22
CA LYS A 335 10.40 25.71 -6.55
C LYS A 335 9.51 26.80 -7.16
N GLY A 336 8.48 27.26 -6.42
CA GLY A 336 7.53 28.25 -6.92
C GLY A 336 6.66 27.74 -8.08
N ILE A 337 6.43 26.44 -8.15
CA ILE A 337 5.57 25.78 -9.14
C ILE A 337 4.14 25.72 -8.56
N LEU A 338 3.15 26.11 -9.37
CA LEU A 338 1.75 26.10 -9.00
C LEU A 338 1.20 24.67 -8.88
N ILE A 339 0.47 24.38 -7.81
CA ILE A 339 -0.26 23.12 -7.61
C ILE A 339 -1.75 23.35 -7.94
N PRO A 340 -2.31 22.73 -8.99
CA PRO A 340 -3.69 22.99 -9.39
C PRO A 340 -4.72 22.41 -8.41
N TRP A 341 -5.73 23.21 -8.03
CA TRP A 341 -6.82 22.77 -7.14
C TRP A 341 -7.72 21.69 -7.78
N HIS A 342 -7.86 21.68 -9.09
CA HIS A 342 -8.44 20.57 -9.85
C HIS A 342 -7.55 20.26 -11.06
N LYS A 343 -7.26 18.97 -11.27
CA LYS A 343 -6.56 18.55 -12.47
C LYS A 343 -7.55 18.50 -13.63
N HIS A 344 -7.29 19.32 -14.65
CA HIS A 344 -8.12 19.37 -15.85
C HIS A 344 -7.52 18.61 -17.05
N GLN A 345 -6.22 18.31 -17.02
CA GLN A 345 -5.50 17.74 -18.16
C GLN A 345 -4.93 16.35 -17.81
N ALA A 346 -5.70 15.30 -18.07
CA ALA A 346 -5.24 13.93 -17.81
C ALA A 346 -4.39 13.35 -18.94
N GLU A 347 -4.70 13.72 -20.19
CA GLU A 347 -4.14 13.16 -21.41
C GLU A 347 -4.29 14.17 -22.55
N THR A 348 -3.38 14.11 -23.53
CA THR A 348 -3.58 14.75 -24.83
C THR A 348 -4.49 13.90 -25.72
N PRO A 349 -5.30 14.51 -26.61
CA PRO A 349 -6.03 13.74 -27.61
C PRO A 349 -5.05 12.95 -28.50
N LYS A 350 -5.27 11.63 -28.60
CA LYS A 350 -4.49 10.70 -29.43
C LYS A 350 -5.36 10.11 -30.54
N THR A 351 -4.75 9.71 -31.65
CA THR A 351 -5.46 8.89 -32.66
C THR A 351 -5.64 7.46 -32.12
N ALA A 352 -6.58 6.70 -32.70
CA ALA A 352 -6.78 5.30 -32.30
C ALA A 352 -5.52 4.43 -32.47
N MET A 353 -4.73 4.69 -33.52
CA MET A 353 -3.47 3.97 -33.76
C MET A 353 -2.40 4.34 -32.74
N ASP A 354 -2.31 5.61 -32.36
CA ASP A 354 -1.35 6.06 -31.34
C ASP A 354 -1.71 5.49 -29.97
N LEU A 355 -3.00 5.44 -29.64
CA LEU A 355 -3.49 4.84 -28.40
C LEU A 355 -3.11 3.34 -28.33
N LEU A 356 -3.35 2.57 -29.38
CA LEU A 356 -3.00 1.14 -29.43
C LEU A 356 -1.49 0.89 -29.28
N ARG A 357 -0.64 1.80 -29.76
CA ARG A 357 0.83 1.71 -29.62
C ARG A 357 1.31 2.17 -28.25
N ALA A 358 0.65 3.17 -27.66
CA ALA A 358 1.08 3.80 -26.42
C ALA A 358 0.57 3.05 -25.17
N ASP A 359 -0.67 2.53 -25.21
CA ASP A 359 -1.33 1.82 -24.10
C ASP A 359 -0.87 0.37 -23.97
N MET A 360 0.45 0.21 -23.80
CA MET A 360 1.09 -1.07 -23.53
C MET A 360 1.59 -1.10 -22.09
N GLY A 361 1.28 -2.19 -21.37
CA GLY A 361 1.78 -2.46 -20.04
C GLY A 361 3.23 -2.95 -19.99
N GLY A 362 3.63 -3.52 -18.85
CA GLY A 362 4.95 -4.14 -18.70
C GLY A 362 5.13 -5.36 -19.63
N MET A 363 6.38 -5.63 -20.02
CA MET A 363 6.69 -6.79 -20.86
C MET A 363 6.60 -8.09 -20.06
N VAL A 364 6.07 -9.12 -20.69
CA VAL A 364 6.06 -10.48 -20.17
C VAL A 364 6.55 -11.42 -21.25
N TYR A 365 7.67 -12.09 -20.98
CA TYR A 365 8.11 -13.24 -21.76
C TYR A 365 7.55 -14.48 -21.09
N GLN A 366 6.73 -15.24 -21.82
CA GLN A 366 6.01 -16.39 -21.25
C GLN A 366 6.99 -17.39 -20.62
N PRO A 367 6.76 -17.84 -19.38
CA PRO A 367 7.66 -18.78 -18.76
C PRO A 367 7.61 -20.14 -19.47
N THR A 368 8.76 -20.77 -19.62
CA THR A 368 8.85 -22.17 -20.02
C THR A 368 8.26 -23.04 -18.90
N ILE A 369 7.10 -23.64 -19.14
CA ILE A 369 6.40 -24.46 -18.13
C ILE A 369 7.25 -25.68 -17.78
N GLY A 370 7.35 -26.00 -16.49
CA GLY A 370 8.04 -27.18 -16.03
C GLY A 370 9.00 -26.91 -14.87
N LEU A 371 9.72 -27.97 -14.49
CA LEU A 371 10.79 -27.93 -13.50
C LEU A 371 12.11 -27.58 -14.20
N HIS A 372 12.78 -26.56 -13.69
CA HIS A 372 14.08 -26.09 -14.16
C HIS A 372 15.09 -26.11 -13.02
N ARG A 373 16.36 -26.32 -13.34
CA ARG A 373 17.47 -26.42 -12.37
C ARG A 373 18.45 -25.27 -12.57
N ASP A 374 19.18 -24.92 -11.51
CA ASP A 374 20.29 -23.96 -11.56
C ASP A 374 19.92 -22.67 -12.33
N VAL A 375 18.84 -22.03 -11.88
CA VAL A 375 18.27 -20.82 -12.51
C VAL A 375 18.61 -19.60 -11.68
N ALA A 376 19.15 -18.54 -12.26
CA ALA A 376 19.31 -17.27 -11.57
C ALA A 376 18.03 -16.43 -11.69
N GLY A 377 17.53 -15.93 -10.56
CA GLY A 377 16.50 -14.90 -10.52
C GLY A 377 17.13 -13.53 -10.37
N ILE A 378 17.02 -12.70 -11.40
CA ILE A 378 17.58 -11.35 -11.47
C ILE A 378 16.42 -10.35 -11.45
N ASP A 379 16.55 -9.27 -10.68
CA ASP A 379 15.50 -8.25 -10.50
C ASP A 379 16.09 -6.83 -10.52
N PHE A 380 15.42 -5.91 -11.22
CA PHE A 380 15.80 -4.49 -11.23
C PHE A 380 15.48 -3.84 -9.89
N VAL A 381 16.44 -3.11 -9.32
CA VAL A 381 16.25 -2.44 -8.04
C VAL A 381 15.41 -1.18 -8.25
N SER A 382 14.11 -1.28 -7.91
CA SER A 382 13.17 -0.16 -8.04
C SER A 382 13.10 0.38 -9.47
N MET A 383 12.91 -0.52 -10.44
CA MET A 383 12.98 -0.25 -11.89
C MET A 383 12.26 1.03 -12.32
N TYR A 384 10.94 1.14 -12.09
CA TYR A 384 10.17 2.29 -12.58
C TYR A 384 10.58 3.63 -11.95
N PRO A 385 10.75 3.76 -10.62
CA PRO A 385 11.34 4.96 -10.04
C PRO A 385 12.74 5.28 -10.59
N GLY A 386 13.57 4.26 -10.78
CA GLY A 386 14.90 4.39 -11.39
C GLY A 386 14.82 4.97 -12.81
N ILE A 387 13.91 4.45 -13.63
CA ILE A 387 13.63 4.95 -14.98
C ILE A 387 13.19 6.42 -14.95
N MET A 388 12.25 6.78 -14.07
CA MET A 388 11.77 8.16 -13.96
C MET A 388 12.92 9.12 -13.64
N VAL A 389 13.74 8.78 -12.65
CA VAL A 389 14.86 9.63 -12.22
C VAL A 389 15.98 9.68 -13.27
N ARG A 390 16.42 8.52 -13.76
CA ARG A 390 17.58 8.39 -14.66
C ARG A 390 17.34 9.05 -16.02
N PHE A 391 16.12 8.92 -16.54
CA PHE A 391 15.76 9.38 -17.88
C PHE A 391 14.93 10.67 -17.88
N ASN A 392 14.79 11.32 -16.72
CA ASN A 392 14.09 12.59 -16.55
C ASN A 392 12.62 12.56 -17.01
N ILE A 393 11.87 11.52 -16.64
CA ILE A 393 10.47 11.36 -17.05
C ILE A 393 9.53 12.09 -16.06
N SER A 394 8.84 13.11 -16.56
CA SER A 394 7.88 13.92 -15.80
C SER A 394 6.83 14.51 -16.76
N PRO A 395 5.61 14.87 -16.32
CA PRO A 395 4.55 15.41 -17.19
C PRO A 395 4.91 16.61 -18.06
N GLU A 396 5.82 17.46 -17.58
CA GLU A 396 6.30 18.69 -18.19
C GLU A 396 7.54 18.49 -19.07
N VAL A 397 8.18 17.33 -18.97
CA VAL A 397 9.41 17.05 -19.72
C VAL A 397 9.01 16.36 -21.03
N PRO A 398 9.40 16.90 -22.20
CA PRO A 398 9.16 16.24 -23.47
C PRO A 398 9.80 14.85 -23.52
N ARG A 399 9.11 13.90 -24.15
CA ARG A 399 9.63 12.54 -24.29
C ARG A 399 10.85 12.51 -25.22
N ALA A 400 11.99 12.04 -24.71
CA ALA A 400 13.17 11.71 -25.51
C ALA A 400 13.02 10.30 -26.09
N GLY A 401 12.40 10.16 -27.26
CA GLY A 401 12.39 8.91 -28.03
C GLY A 401 12.08 7.61 -27.23
N THR A 402 12.77 6.52 -27.59
CA THR A 402 12.66 5.19 -26.96
C THR A 402 13.99 4.55 -26.58
N ASP A 403 15.13 5.15 -26.94
CA ASP A 403 16.45 4.49 -26.87
C ASP A 403 17.15 4.64 -25.51
N LEU A 404 16.39 4.56 -24.41
CA LEU A 404 16.90 4.77 -23.04
C LEU A 404 17.79 6.02 -22.91
N GLU A 405 17.43 7.11 -23.59
CA GLU A 405 18.17 8.37 -23.52
C GLU A 405 17.49 9.32 -22.52
N PRO A 406 18.26 9.97 -21.62
CA PRO A 406 17.66 10.93 -20.71
C PRO A 406 17.18 12.17 -21.46
N ALA A 407 15.98 12.63 -21.13
CA ALA A 407 15.48 13.89 -21.69
C ALA A 407 16.39 15.07 -21.27
N PRO A 408 16.84 15.91 -22.21
CA PRO A 408 17.76 17.00 -21.92
C PRO A 408 17.10 18.09 -21.08
N GLY A 409 17.91 18.86 -20.36
CA GLY A 409 17.47 20.00 -19.55
C GLY A 409 17.42 19.71 -18.05
N GLU A 410 16.75 20.59 -17.31
CA GLU A 410 16.60 20.44 -15.86
C GLU A 410 15.69 19.26 -15.50
N PRO A 411 15.94 18.58 -14.36
CA PRO A 411 15.05 17.54 -13.88
C PRO A 411 13.61 18.05 -13.70
N GLY A 412 12.63 17.28 -14.17
CA GLY A 412 11.21 17.55 -13.91
C GLY A 412 10.83 17.32 -12.44
N ILE A 413 9.64 17.75 -12.04
CA ILE A 413 9.16 17.67 -10.66
C ILE A 413 9.16 16.24 -10.12
N VAL A 414 8.83 15.24 -10.95
CA VAL A 414 8.80 13.84 -10.55
C VAL A 414 10.22 13.32 -10.25
N PRO A 415 11.20 13.39 -11.18
CA PRO A 415 12.61 13.07 -10.91
C PRO A 415 13.18 13.82 -9.71
N MET A 416 12.95 15.13 -9.60
CA MET A 416 13.44 15.96 -8.49
C MET A 416 12.93 15.46 -7.13
N THR A 417 11.67 15.05 -7.08
CA THR A 417 11.03 14.55 -5.86
C THR A 417 11.55 13.16 -5.48
N LEU A 418 11.73 12.28 -6.46
CA LEU A 418 12.04 10.86 -6.23
C LEU A 418 13.54 10.59 -6.04
N ALA A 419 14.43 11.38 -6.63
CA ALA A 419 15.86 11.12 -6.59
C ALA A 419 16.44 11.04 -5.16
N PRO A 420 16.14 11.96 -4.23
CA PRO A 420 16.67 11.86 -2.86
C PRO A 420 16.16 10.60 -2.13
N LEU A 421 14.89 10.23 -2.33
CA LEU A 421 14.29 9.03 -1.73
C LEU A 421 14.92 7.75 -2.28
N LEU A 422 15.18 7.69 -3.59
CA LEU A 422 15.86 6.55 -4.22
C LEU A 422 17.29 6.40 -3.70
N ASN A 423 18.02 7.51 -3.61
CA ASN A 423 19.39 7.52 -3.11
C ASN A 423 19.48 7.09 -1.65
N LYS A 424 18.59 7.60 -0.79
CA LYS A 424 18.50 7.19 0.62
C LYS A 424 18.26 5.69 0.76
N ARG A 425 17.30 5.15 -0.01
CA ARG A 425 17.00 3.72 -0.05
C ARG A 425 18.19 2.86 -0.47
N LEU A 426 18.92 3.28 -1.50
CA LEU A 426 20.09 2.56 -1.97
C LEU A 426 21.20 2.56 -0.90
N ALA A 427 21.41 3.69 -0.23
CA ALA A 427 22.37 3.80 0.86
C ALA A 427 22.00 2.92 2.07
N LEU A 428 20.72 2.91 2.48
CA LEU A 428 20.24 2.03 3.56
C LEU A 428 20.39 0.54 3.22
N LYS A 429 20.08 0.16 1.97
CA LYS A 429 20.26 -1.22 1.50
C LYS A 429 21.74 -1.62 1.51
N SER A 430 22.61 -0.75 1.02
CA SER A 430 24.07 -0.97 1.04
C SER A 430 24.56 -1.13 2.47
N ALA A 431 24.12 -0.27 3.39
CA ALA A 431 24.46 -0.38 4.80
C ALA A 431 24.01 -1.73 5.39
N LEU A 432 22.77 -2.17 5.14
CA LEU A 432 22.25 -3.48 5.61
C LEU A 432 23.07 -4.70 5.16
N LEU A 433 23.74 -4.62 4.00
CA LEU A 433 24.64 -5.67 3.51
C LEU A 433 25.96 -5.71 4.30
N THR A 434 26.43 -4.56 4.78
CA THR A 434 27.69 -4.45 5.55
C THR A 434 27.51 -4.65 7.06
N LEU A 435 26.31 -4.38 7.59
CA LEU A 435 26.02 -4.49 9.02
C LEU A 435 26.03 -5.94 9.50
N HIS A 436 26.65 -6.16 10.66
CA HIS A 436 26.62 -7.44 11.34
C HIS A 436 25.18 -7.83 11.74
N ARG A 437 24.88 -9.14 11.82
CA ARG A 437 23.53 -9.65 12.12
C ARG A 437 22.94 -9.19 13.47
N TRP A 438 23.79 -8.81 14.42
CA TRP A 438 23.40 -8.38 15.77
C TRP A 438 23.44 -6.85 15.95
N ASP A 439 23.74 -6.07 14.90
CA ASP A 439 23.73 -4.61 15.00
C ASP A 439 22.29 -4.14 15.31
N CYS A 440 22.14 -3.29 16.33
CA CYS A 440 20.84 -2.79 16.78
C CYS A 440 20.13 -1.95 15.70
N ARG A 441 20.88 -1.32 14.78
CA ARG A 441 20.34 -0.52 13.67
C ARG A 441 19.69 -1.36 12.59
N ARG A 442 20.02 -2.66 12.50
CA ARG A 442 19.53 -3.54 11.42
C ARG A 442 18.00 -3.58 11.36
N THR A 443 17.34 -3.68 12.50
CA THR A 443 15.87 -3.68 12.59
C THR A 443 15.28 -2.36 12.13
N THR A 444 15.86 -1.23 12.57
CA THR A 444 15.42 0.11 12.15
C THR A 444 15.60 0.28 10.64
N TYR A 445 16.79 -0.02 10.09
CA TYR A 445 17.06 0.11 8.66
C TYR A 445 16.14 -0.77 7.80
N GLN A 446 15.82 -1.98 8.27
CA GLN A 446 14.81 -2.81 7.60
C GLN A 446 13.43 -2.14 7.56
N ALA A 447 13.01 -1.51 8.64
CA ALA A 447 11.77 -0.75 8.69
C ALA A 447 11.80 0.48 7.76
N LEU A 448 12.89 1.25 7.74
CA LEU A 448 13.10 2.40 6.86
C LEU A 448 13.04 1.98 5.37
N VAL A 449 13.82 0.97 4.99
CA VAL A 449 13.82 0.42 3.63
C VAL A 449 12.44 -0.12 3.26
N SER A 450 11.71 -0.72 4.20
CA SER A 450 10.33 -1.17 3.95
C SER A 450 9.40 0.01 3.68
N ALA A 451 9.46 1.08 4.48
CA ALA A 451 8.67 2.29 4.30
C ALA A 451 8.93 2.98 2.95
N GLU A 452 10.19 3.24 2.61
CA GLU A 452 10.56 3.87 1.33
C GLU A 452 10.17 3.00 0.12
N LYS A 453 10.17 1.66 0.28
CA LYS A 453 9.73 0.73 -0.77
C LYS A 453 8.28 1.02 -1.15
N TRP A 454 7.45 1.20 -0.14
CA TRP A 454 6.03 1.44 -0.31
C TRP A 454 5.74 2.80 -0.94
N LEU A 455 6.54 3.83 -0.66
CA LEU A 455 6.47 5.10 -1.39
C LEU A 455 6.81 4.90 -2.86
N LEU A 456 7.98 4.31 -3.14
CA LEU A 456 8.50 4.16 -4.50
C LEU A 456 7.64 3.23 -5.37
N VAL A 457 7.08 2.14 -4.83
CA VAL A 457 6.24 1.22 -5.63
C VAL A 457 4.94 1.90 -6.11
N THR A 458 4.46 2.93 -5.42
CA THR A 458 3.21 3.61 -5.78
C THR A 458 3.39 4.78 -6.75
N CYS A 459 4.60 5.32 -6.93
CA CYS A 459 4.82 6.50 -7.77
C CYS A 459 4.44 6.25 -9.25
N PHE A 460 4.73 5.05 -9.78
CA PHE A 460 4.37 4.66 -11.14
C PHE A 460 2.87 4.63 -11.38
N GLY A 461 2.11 4.02 -10.47
CA GLY A 461 0.65 4.00 -10.54
C GLY A 461 0.04 5.40 -10.42
N TYR A 462 0.66 6.28 -9.63
CA TYR A 462 0.21 7.67 -9.48
C TYR A 462 0.47 8.54 -10.71
N LEU A 463 1.49 8.26 -11.52
CA LEU A 463 1.67 8.98 -12.79
C LEU A 463 0.46 8.80 -13.72
N GLY A 464 -0.09 7.59 -13.81
CA GLY A 464 -1.29 7.29 -14.61
C GLY A 464 -2.61 7.60 -13.90
N TYR A 465 -2.58 8.00 -12.63
CA TYR A 465 -3.80 8.21 -11.86
C TYR A 465 -4.49 9.52 -12.25
N LYS A 466 -5.78 9.44 -12.62
CA LYS A 466 -6.59 10.58 -13.06
C LYS A 466 -6.51 11.79 -12.12
N ASN A 467 -6.51 11.57 -10.81
CA ASN A 467 -6.55 12.65 -9.82
C ASN A 467 -5.16 13.04 -9.26
N ALA A 468 -4.06 12.42 -9.72
CA ALA A 468 -2.73 12.85 -9.32
C ALA A 468 -2.39 14.20 -9.97
N ARG A 469 -2.08 15.22 -9.14
CA ARG A 469 -1.85 16.61 -9.58
C ARG A 469 -0.76 16.73 -10.63
N PHE A 470 0.33 16.01 -10.43
CA PHE A 470 1.49 15.94 -11.34
C PHE A 470 1.58 14.57 -12.03
N GLY A 471 0.43 13.95 -12.29
CA GLY A 471 0.35 12.74 -13.13
C GLY A 471 0.02 13.11 -14.57
N ARG A 472 0.42 12.28 -15.52
CA ARG A 472 -0.01 12.35 -16.93
C ARG A 472 0.12 10.97 -17.55
N ILE A 473 -0.86 10.57 -18.36
CA ILE A 473 -0.86 9.24 -18.98
C ILE A 473 0.37 9.07 -19.88
N GLU A 474 0.79 10.09 -20.62
CA GLU A 474 1.98 10.02 -21.48
C GLU A 474 3.27 9.74 -20.70
N ALA A 475 3.40 10.28 -19.48
CA ALA A 475 4.54 10.00 -18.62
C ALA A 475 4.51 8.54 -18.11
N HIS A 476 3.32 8.01 -17.83
CA HIS A 476 3.14 6.60 -17.47
C HIS A 476 3.50 5.66 -18.64
N GLU A 477 3.03 5.98 -19.84
CA GLU A 477 3.36 5.26 -21.08
C GLU A 477 4.86 5.32 -21.42
N ALA A 478 5.52 6.45 -21.15
CA ALA A 478 6.97 6.59 -21.33
C ALA A 478 7.73 5.66 -20.38
N VAL A 479 7.33 5.60 -19.11
CA VAL A 479 7.95 4.69 -18.12
C VAL A 479 7.76 3.23 -18.52
N THR A 480 6.58 2.83 -19.01
CA THR A 480 6.38 1.44 -19.47
C THR A 480 7.20 1.14 -20.71
N ALA A 481 7.28 2.07 -21.68
CA ALA A 481 8.10 1.90 -22.87
C ALA A 481 9.58 1.69 -22.52
N TYR A 482 10.12 2.53 -21.63
CA TYR A 482 11.50 2.39 -21.17
C TYR A 482 11.72 1.12 -20.35
N GLY A 483 10.73 0.68 -19.56
CA GLY A 483 10.79 -0.60 -18.86
C GLY A 483 10.84 -1.80 -19.80
N ARG A 484 10.09 -1.76 -20.92
CA ARG A 484 10.15 -2.79 -21.96
C ARG A 484 11.52 -2.80 -22.65
N GLU A 485 12.03 -1.63 -23.01
CA GLU A 485 13.35 -1.50 -23.64
C GLU A 485 14.46 -2.00 -22.70
N ALA A 486 14.45 -1.62 -21.42
CA ALA A 486 15.44 -2.11 -20.44
C ALA A 486 15.41 -3.65 -20.30
N LEU A 487 14.21 -4.25 -20.32
CA LEU A 487 14.07 -5.70 -20.32
C LEU A 487 14.59 -6.35 -21.61
N LEU A 488 14.34 -5.74 -22.77
CA LEU A 488 14.86 -6.23 -24.05
C LEU A 488 16.39 -6.18 -24.08
N ARG A 489 17.00 -5.08 -23.63
CA ARG A 489 18.47 -4.97 -23.49
C ARG A 489 19.04 -5.97 -22.52
N ALA A 490 18.34 -6.25 -21.41
CA ALA A 490 18.75 -7.28 -20.45
C ALA A 490 18.67 -8.68 -21.05
N LYS A 491 17.68 -8.95 -21.90
CA LYS A 491 17.56 -10.18 -22.67
C LYS A 491 18.71 -10.32 -23.68
N GLU A 492 19.01 -9.28 -24.43
CA GLU A 492 20.14 -9.28 -25.38
C GLU A 492 21.47 -9.55 -24.67
N ALA A 493 21.72 -8.90 -23.53
CA ALA A 493 22.90 -9.17 -22.69
C ALA A 493 23.00 -10.63 -22.25
N ALA A 494 21.87 -11.24 -21.87
CA ALA A 494 21.82 -12.64 -21.47
C ALA A 494 22.12 -13.58 -22.66
N GLU A 495 21.49 -13.35 -23.81
CA GLU A 495 21.68 -14.17 -25.01
C GLU A 495 23.10 -14.06 -25.59
N ASP A 496 23.69 -12.85 -25.59
CA ASP A 496 25.07 -12.62 -26.04
C ASP A 496 26.12 -13.37 -25.19
N LEU A 497 25.77 -13.67 -23.94
CA LEU A 497 26.59 -14.45 -23.00
C LEU A 497 26.16 -15.93 -22.92
N ASP A 498 25.38 -16.43 -23.90
CA ASP A 498 24.89 -17.81 -24.01
C ASP A 498 24.01 -18.27 -22.84
N TYR A 499 23.28 -17.36 -22.19
CA TYR A 499 22.27 -17.75 -21.20
C TYR A 499 20.93 -18.04 -21.88
N GLU A 500 20.26 -19.12 -21.46
CA GLU A 500 18.88 -19.42 -21.83
C GLU A 500 17.92 -18.60 -20.97
N ILE A 501 16.96 -17.93 -21.61
CA ILE A 501 15.92 -17.15 -20.93
C ILE A 501 14.69 -18.02 -20.70
N LEU A 502 14.41 -18.32 -19.44
CA LEU A 502 13.28 -19.15 -19.05
C LEU A 502 12.02 -18.34 -18.82
N HIS A 503 12.15 -17.11 -18.34
CA HIS A 503 11.03 -16.23 -18.03
C HIS A 503 11.48 -14.77 -17.92
N MET A 504 10.61 -13.83 -18.33
CA MET A 504 10.72 -12.42 -17.97
C MET A 504 9.36 -11.92 -17.50
N TYR A 505 9.35 -11.18 -16.40
CA TYR A 505 8.12 -10.65 -15.84
C TYR A 505 8.34 -9.26 -15.26
N VAL A 506 7.89 -8.24 -16.01
CA VAL A 506 7.83 -6.84 -15.60
C VAL A 506 9.19 -6.22 -15.27
N ASP A 507 9.77 -6.57 -14.12
CA ASP A 507 11.04 -6.09 -13.58
C ASP A 507 12.05 -7.23 -13.32
N GLY A 508 11.64 -8.49 -13.50
CA GLY A 508 12.48 -9.67 -13.28
C GLY A 508 12.82 -10.47 -14.53
N LEU A 509 13.98 -11.13 -14.48
CA LEU A 509 14.53 -12.01 -15.51
C LEU A 509 15.00 -13.33 -14.86
N TRP A 510 14.63 -14.46 -15.45
CA TRP A 510 15.09 -15.80 -15.04
C TRP A 510 15.93 -16.41 -16.14
N VAL A 511 17.21 -16.66 -15.83
CA VAL A 511 18.19 -17.19 -16.77
C VAL A 511 18.81 -18.49 -16.29
N HIS A 512 19.21 -19.32 -17.24
CA HIS A 512 19.90 -20.57 -17.01
C HIS A 512 21.13 -20.68 -17.90
N LYS A 513 22.21 -21.25 -17.38
CA LYS A 513 23.40 -21.65 -18.15
C LYS A 513 24.06 -22.84 -17.48
N ASP A 514 24.41 -23.85 -18.26
CA ASP A 514 25.06 -25.05 -17.75
C ASP A 514 26.36 -24.70 -17.03
N GLY A 515 26.53 -25.23 -15.81
CA GLY A 515 27.70 -25.00 -14.97
C GLY A 515 27.62 -23.77 -14.05
N CYS A 516 26.68 -22.85 -14.26
CA CYS A 516 26.49 -21.68 -13.40
C CYS A 516 25.57 -22.00 -12.22
N LYS A 517 26.11 -22.01 -10.99
CA LYS A 517 25.35 -22.40 -9.78
C LYS A 517 25.51 -21.42 -8.61
N THR A 518 26.54 -20.59 -8.66
CA THR A 518 26.89 -19.66 -7.58
C THR A 518 26.60 -18.23 -8.00
N PRO A 519 26.38 -17.30 -7.05
CA PRO A 519 26.19 -15.89 -7.37
C PRO A 519 27.32 -15.27 -8.22
N ALA A 520 28.57 -15.70 -8.00
CA ALA A 520 29.74 -15.22 -8.73
C ALA A 520 29.65 -15.52 -10.23
N ASP A 521 29.01 -16.63 -10.62
CA ASP A 521 28.86 -17.04 -12.01
C ASP A 521 27.98 -16.08 -12.85
N PHE A 522 27.22 -15.20 -12.19
CA PHE A 522 26.31 -14.25 -12.84
C PHE A 522 26.81 -12.80 -12.76
N GLU A 523 27.94 -12.51 -12.11
CA GLU A 523 28.45 -11.14 -11.94
C GLU A 523 28.70 -10.43 -13.27
N ALA A 524 29.28 -11.13 -14.26
CA ALA A 524 29.52 -10.59 -15.59
C ALA A 524 28.20 -10.20 -16.29
N LEU A 525 27.16 -11.02 -16.17
CA LEU A 525 25.84 -10.73 -16.72
C LEU A 525 25.20 -9.52 -16.04
N LEU A 526 25.28 -9.43 -14.70
CA LEU A 526 24.73 -8.28 -13.96
C LEU A 526 25.44 -6.97 -14.35
N ALA A 527 26.76 -7.02 -14.58
CA ALA A 527 27.54 -5.88 -15.04
C ALA A 527 27.13 -5.44 -16.45
N ASP A 528 27.04 -6.36 -17.41
CA ASP A 528 26.64 -6.05 -18.80
C ASP A 528 25.20 -5.49 -18.86
N ILE A 529 24.25 -6.07 -18.12
CA ILE A 529 22.89 -5.53 -18.03
C ILE A 529 22.90 -4.10 -17.45
N THR A 530 23.69 -3.86 -16.40
CA THR A 530 23.79 -2.52 -15.79
C THR A 530 24.39 -1.50 -16.76
N GLU A 531 25.40 -1.90 -17.53
CA GLU A 531 26.05 -1.06 -18.54
C GLU A 531 25.07 -0.69 -19.66
N ARG A 532 24.37 -1.68 -20.23
CA ARG A 532 23.44 -1.45 -21.35
C ARG A 532 22.18 -0.69 -20.96
N THR A 533 21.69 -0.87 -19.73
CA THR A 533 20.42 -0.26 -19.29
C THR A 533 20.61 1.02 -18.49
N GLY A 534 21.78 1.20 -17.86
CA GLY A 534 22.03 2.29 -16.91
C GLY A 534 21.19 2.21 -15.64
N LEU A 535 20.56 1.07 -15.35
CA LEU A 535 19.68 0.85 -14.20
C LEU A 535 20.32 -0.15 -13.23
N PRO A 536 20.18 0.06 -11.90
CA PRO A 536 20.73 -0.86 -10.92
C PRO A 536 19.96 -2.19 -10.92
N ILE A 537 20.69 -3.29 -11.04
CA ILE A 537 20.14 -4.65 -11.00
C ILE A 537 20.71 -5.44 -9.82
N SER A 538 19.96 -6.43 -9.35
CA SER A 538 20.39 -7.29 -8.25
C SER A 538 20.01 -8.74 -8.51
N LEU A 539 20.87 -9.66 -8.06
CA LEU A 539 20.56 -11.07 -8.00
C LEU A 539 19.69 -11.33 -6.76
N ASP A 540 18.45 -11.77 -6.97
CA ASP A 540 17.57 -12.17 -5.86
C ASP A 540 18.01 -13.52 -5.28
N GLY A 541 18.55 -14.40 -6.12
CA GLY A 541 19.19 -15.64 -5.73
C GLY A 541 19.31 -16.63 -6.89
N VAL A 542 20.12 -17.68 -6.66
CA VAL A 542 20.22 -18.81 -7.60
C VAL A 542 19.34 -19.95 -7.09
N TYR A 543 18.38 -20.36 -7.88
CA TYR A 543 17.51 -21.49 -7.63
C TYR A 543 18.27 -22.78 -7.88
N ARG A 544 18.27 -23.66 -6.88
CA ARG A 544 18.59 -25.08 -7.08
C ARG A 544 17.60 -25.71 -8.04
N TRP A 545 16.31 -25.38 -7.83
CA TRP A 545 15.25 -25.70 -8.77
C TRP A 545 14.07 -24.72 -8.63
N VAL A 546 13.37 -24.51 -9.74
CA VAL A 546 12.17 -23.67 -9.83
C VAL A 546 11.16 -24.30 -10.76
N VAL A 547 9.88 -24.17 -10.42
CA VAL A 547 8.76 -24.71 -11.19
C VAL A 547 7.89 -23.56 -11.68
N PHE A 548 7.78 -23.40 -12.99
CA PHE A 548 6.82 -22.49 -13.61
C PHE A 548 5.53 -23.23 -13.95
N LEU A 549 4.39 -22.68 -13.51
CA LEU A 549 3.11 -23.36 -13.55
C LEU A 549 2.23 -22.92 -14.72
N PRO A 550 1.46 -23.85 -15.31
CA PRO A 550 0.46 -23.49 -16.30
C PRO A 550 -0.81 -22.91 -15.67
N SER A 551 -1.72 -22.45 -16.53
CA SER A 551 -3.06 -22.00 -16.16
C SER A 551 -3.90 -23.17 -15.68
N ARG A 552 -4.79 -22.88 -14.73
CA ARG A 552 -5.74 -23.87 -14.20
C ARG A 552 -6.80 -24.29 -15.22
N VAL A 553 -7.06 -23.43 -16.21
CA VAL A 553 -8.07 -23.67 -17.25
C VAL A 553 -7.45 -24.35 -18.46
N ASN A 554 -6.17 -24.05 -18.75
CA ASN A 554 -5.47 -24.59 -19.90
C ASN A 554 -4.01 -24.86 -19.55
N GLU A 555 -3.64 -26.14 -19.51
CA GLU A 555 -2.30 -26.62 -19.17
C GLU A 555 -1.21 -26.15 -20.16
N ARG A 556 -1.60 -25.72 -21.37
CA ARG A 556 -0.67 -25.19 -22.38
C ARG A 556 -0.38 -23.71 -22.23
N VAL A 557 -1.15 -23.01 -21.40
CA VAL A 557 -1.02 -21.56 -21.24
C VAL A 557 -0.24 -21.28 -19.96
N PRO A 558 0.98 -20.74 -20.03
CA PRO A 558 1.72 -20.39 -18.82
C PRO A 558 1.05 -19.24 -18.06
N VAL A 559 1.25 -19.21 -16.74
CA VAL A 559 0.84 -18.07 -15.92
C VAL A 559 2.08 -17.41 -15.31
N PRO A 560 2.47 -16.21 -15.78
CA PRO A 560 3.71 -15.53 -15.37
C PRO A 560 3.92 -15.43 -13.86
N ASN A 561 2.85 -15.10 -13.13
CA ASN A 561 2.93 -14.86 -11.68
C ASN A 561 2.74 -16.12 -10.82
N ARG A 562 2.75 -17.33 -11.41
CA ARG A 562 2.58 -18.61 -10.70
C ARG A 562 3.84 -19.46 -10.82
N TYR A 563 4.66 -19.43 -9.78
CA TYR A 563 5.86 -20.26 -9.67
C TYR A 563 6.27 -20.48 -8.22
N PHE A 564 7.04 -21.53 -7.98
CA PHE A 564 7.68 -21.79 -6.69
C PHE A 564 9.03 -22.46 -6.91
N GLY A 565 9.96 -22.28 -5.98
CA GLY A 565 11.29 -22.85 -6.09
C GLY A 565 12.09 -22.70 -4.82
N VAL A 566 13.27 -23.32 -4.82
CA VAL A 566 14.19 -23.35 -3.68
C VAL A 566 15.53 -22.79 -4.13
N PHE A 567 16.02 -21.82 -3.39
CA PHE A 567 17.34 -21.23 -3.61
C PHE A 567 18.45 -22.17 -3.11
N GLN A 568 19.68 -21.95 -3.57
CA GLN A 568 20.84 -22.74 -3.15
C GLN A 568 21.08 -22.70 -1.63
N ASP A 569 20.68 -21.61 -0.97
CA ASP A 569 20.74 -21.44 0.50
C ASP A 569 19.62 -22.17 1.26
N GLY A 570 18.71 -22.86 0.55
CA GLY A 570 17.58 -23.59 1.10
C GLY A 570 16.33 -22.74 1.33
N SER A 571 16.37 -21.43 1.09
CA SER A 571 15.20 -20.57 1.24
C SER A 571 14.18 -20.80 0.13
N ILE A 572 12.89 -20.78 0.49
CA ILE A 572 11.80 -21.11 -0.42
C ILE A 572 11.17 -19.82 -0.95
N LYS A 573 11.09 -19.69 -2.28
CA LYS A 573 10.40 -18.58 -2.95
C LYS A 573 9.12 -19.06 -3.61
N VAL A 574 8.04 -18.32 -3.38
CA VAL A 574 6.68 -18.72 -3.77
C VAL A 574 5.89 -17.52 -4.29
N ARG A 575 5.30 -17.64 -5.48
CA ARG A 575 4.44 -16.62 -6.10
C ARG A 575 3.16 -17.22 -6.68
N GLY A 576 2.03 -16.55 -6.42
CA GLY A 576 0.75 -16.82 -7.08
C GLY A 576 0.06 -18.15 -6.77
N ILE A 577 0.57 -18.96 -5.84
CA ILE A 577 -0.07 -20.21 -5.40
C ILE A 577 -0.85 -20.02 -4.08
N GLU A 578 -1.59 -21.06 -3.69
CA GLU A 578 -2.62 -21.04 -2.65
C GLU A 578 -2.11 -20.53 -1.29
N CYS A 579 -0.92 -20.91 -0.84
CA CYS A 579 -0.39 -20.54 0.48
C CYS A 579 -0.11 -19.04 0.63
N ARG A 580 0.06 -18.31 -0.48
CA ARG A 580 0.21 -16.85 -0.50
C ARG A 580 -1.11 -16.10 -0.62
N ARG A 581 -2.21 -16.79 -0.94
CA ARG A 581 -3.52 -16.16 -1.06
C ARG A 581 -4.15 -15.98 0.32
N ARG A 582 -4.69 -14.78 0.56
CA ARG A 582 -5.33 -14.42 1.84
C ARG A 582 -6.69 -15.09 2.05
N ASP A 583 -7.26 -15.69 1.01
CA ASP A 583 -8.53 -16.43 1.07
C ASP A 583 -8.35 -17.95 1.26
N THR A 584 -7.12 -18.44 1.33
CA THR A 584 -6.82 -19.85 1.64
C THR A 584 -6.86 -20.09 3.16
N PRO A 585 -7.54 -21.15 3.63
CA PRO A 585 -7.50 -21.56 5.03
C PRO A 585 -6.07 -21.78 5.55
N PRO A 586 -5.74 -21.35 6.79
CA PRO A 586 -4.42 -21.52 7.39
C PRO A 586 -3.90 -22.95 7.35
N PHE A 587 -4.77 -23.95 7.57
CA PHE A 587 -4.45 -25.37 7.45
C PHE A 587 -3.87 -25.69 6.08
N ILE A 588 -4.58 -25.33 5.01
CA ILE A 588 -4.19 -25.63 3.62
C ILE A 588 -2.91 -24.90 3.23
N ALA A 589 -2.81 -23.62 3.60
CA ALA A 589 -1.61 -22.83 3.35
C ALA A 589 -0.39 -23.44 4.03
N LYS A 590 -0.53 -23.89 5.29
CA LYS A 590 0.52 -24.56 6.05
C LYS A 590 0.88 -25.91 5.44
N THR A 591 -0.09 -26.75 5.10
CA THR A 591 0.17 -28.06 4.47
C THR A 591 0.92 -27.89 3.15
N GLN A 592 0.51 -26.94 2.29
CA GLN A 592 1.22 -26.65 1.03
C GLN A 592 2.66 -26.16 1.28
N MET A 593 2.87 -25.30 2.29
CA MET A 593 4.21 -24.82 2.67
C MET A 593 5.09 -25.97 3.20
N THR A 594 4.57 -26.81 4.09
CA THR A 594 5.33 -27.94 4.64
C THR A 594 5.67 -28.99 3.58
N ILE A 595 4.84 -29.18 2.56
CA ILE A 595 5.19 -30.00 1.40
C ILE A 595 6.43 -29.41 0.70
N MET A 596 6.46 -28.09 0.47
CA MET A 596 7.62 -27.42 -0.13
C MET A 596 8.85 -27.50 0.77
N GLU A 597 8.71 -27.38 2.09
CA GLU A 597 9.80 -27.57 3.07
C GLU A 597 10.36 -29.00 3.05
N ILE A 598 9.51 -30.01 2.85
CA ILE A 598 9.96 -31.39 2.66
C ILE A 598 10.77 -31.48 1.37
N LEU A 599 10.23 -31.00 0.24
CA LEU A 599 10.89 -31.04 -1.07
C LEU A 599 12.20 -30.24 -1.11
N ALA A 600 12.29 -29.13 -0.37
CA ALA A 600 13.48 -28.30 -0.26
C ALA A 600 14.70 -29.03 0.33
N LYS A 601 14.49 -30.17 1.01
CA LYS A 601 15.57 -31.02 1.52
C LYS A 601 16.31 -31.79 0.42
N ALA A 602 15.77 -31.87 -0.79
CA ALA A 602 16.47 -32.50 -1.92
C ALA A 602 17.65 -31.63 -2.36
N GLU A 603 18.86 -32.19 -2.42
CA GLU A 603 20.12 -31.47 -2.72
C GLU A 603 20.13 -30.82 -4.10
N ASP A 604 19.41 -31.39 -5.06
CA ASP A 604 19.18 -30.84 -6.40
C ASP A 604 17.82 -31.32 -6.97
N ALA A 605 17.55 -30.98 -8.23
CA ALA A 605 16.35 -31.39 -8.94
C ALA A 605 16.23 -32.91 -9.15
N GLU A 606 17.35 -33.64 -9.25
CA GLU A 606 17.37 -35.09 -9.48
C GLU A 606 17.04 -35.88 -8.21
N HIS A 607 17.45 -35.37 -7.05
CA HIS A 607 17.17 -35.94 -5.73
C HIS A 607 15.72 -35.69 -5.27
N LEU A 608 14.91 -34.91 -6.01
CA LEU A 608 13.49 -34.74 -5.72
C LEU A 608 12.74 -36.08 -5.73
N LYS A 609 13.19 -37.06 -6.54
CA LYS A 609 12.61 -38.41 -6.61
C LYS A 609 12.64 -39.16 -5.28
N GLU A 610 13.64 -38.91 -4.45
CA GLU A 610 13.85 -39.59 -3.16
C GLU A 610 12.99 -38.98 -2.05
N VAL A 611 12.72 -37.68 -2.17
CA VAL A 611 11.97 -36.89 -1.19
C VAL A 611 10.47 -36.89 -1.52
N TYR A 612 10.10 -37.03 -2.78
CA TYR A 612 8.72 -37.03 -3.26
C TYR A 612 7.80 -38.03 -2.53
N PRO A 613 8.20 -39.30 -2.26
CA PRO A 613 7.38 -40.22 -1.48
C PRO A 613 7.09 -39.75 -0.04
N LYS A 614 8.05 -39.05 0.60
CA LYS A 614 7.88 -38.49 1.94
C LYS A 614 6.84 -37.37 1.93
N ALA A 615 6.85 -36.53 0.90
CA ALA A 615 5.85 -35.48 0.71
C ALA A 615 4.45 -36.06 0.49
N LEU A 616 4.32 -37.14 -0.31
CA LEU A 616 3.06 -37.85 -0.50
C LEU A 616 2.51 -38.46 0.80
N ALA A 617 3.37 -39.13 1.58
CA ALA A 617 2.97 -39.70 2.87
C ALA A 617 2.45 -38.62 3.84
N PHE A 618 3.08 -37.45 3.86
CA PHE A 618 2.62 -36.31 4.64
C PHE A 618 1.24 -35.81 4.20
N VAL A 619 0.98 -35.73 2.88
CA VAL A 619 -0.34 -35.37 2.35
C VAL A 619 -1.42 -36.34 2.81
N HIS A 620 -1.14 -37.65 2.77
CA HIS A 620 -2.10 -38.67 3.20
C HIS A 620 -2.44 -38.51 4.69
N MET A 621 -1.44 -38.31 5.54
CA MET A 621 -1.63 -38.04 6.97
C MET A 621 -2.52 -36.80 7.22
N GLU A 622 -2.26 -35.69 6.54
CA GLU A 622 -3.04 -34.46 6.71
C GLU A 622 -4.48 -34.61 6.17
N MET A 623 -4.65 -35.34 5.08
CA MET A 623 -5.97 -35.67 4.52
C MET A 623 -6.79 -36.55 5.48
N GLU A 624 -6.14 -37.51 6.15
CA GLU A 624 -6.77 -38.32 7.19
C GLU A 624 -7.11 -37.52 8.45
N ALA A 625 -6.22 -36.60 8.87
CA ALA A 625 -6.50 -35.71 9.98
C ALA A 625 -7.73 -34.83 9.70
N LEU A 626 -7.85 -34.32 8.47
CA LEU A 626 -9.02 -33.57 8.02
C LEU A 626 -10.30 -34.43 8.00
N ARG A 627 -10.22 -35.67 7.48
CA ARG A 627 -11.34 -36.63 7.46
C ARG A 627 -11.83 -37.00 8.85
N ALA A 628 -10.89 -37.19 9.78
CA ALA A 628 -11.16 -37.57 11.16
C ALA A 628 -11.61 -36.39 12.03
N GLY A 629 -11.73 -35.16 11.49
CA GLY A 629 -12.10 -33.98 12.27
C GLY A 629 -11.06 -33.57 13.31
N ARG A 630 -9.80 -33.99 13.17
CA ARG A 630 -8.70 -33.68 14.10
C ARG A 630 -8.10 -32.29 13.88
N VAL A 631 -8.53 -31.57 12.85
CA VAL A 631 -8.06 -30.22 12.52
C VAL A 631 -8.90 -29.18 13.29
N PRO A 632 -8.28 -28.31 14.12
CA PRO A 632 -8.98 -27.23 14.79
C PRO A 632 -9.70 -26.29 13.81
N LEU A 633 -10.90 -25.84 14.19
CA LEU A 633 -11.77 -25.02 13.32
C LEU A 633 -11.14 -23.69 12.94
N GLU A 634 -10.35 -23.11 13.84
CA GLU A 634 -9.61 -21.85 13.62
C GLU A 634 -8.67 -21.97 12.42
N LYS A 635 -8.13 -23.17 12.17
CA LYS A 635 -7.25 -23.43 11.03
C LYS A 635 -8.00 -23.64 9.72
N LEU A 636 -9.32 -23.86 9.77
CA LEU A 636 -10.19 -24.00 8.60
C LEU A 636 -10.84 -22.67 8.18
N LEU A 637 -10.62 -21.60 8.94
CA LEU A 637 -11.20 -20.30 8.65
C LEU A 637 -10.81 -19.74 7.29
N VAL A 638 -11.81 -19.33 6.54
CA VAL A 638 -11.67 -18.59 5.28
C VAL A 638 -11.88 -17.11 5.59
N SER A 639 -10.97 -16.26 5.10
CA SER A 639 -11.10 -14.81 5.23
C SER A 639 -11.26 -14.18 3.85
N GLN A 640 -12.38 -13.50 3.61
CA GLN A 640 -12.65 -12.82 2.35
C GLN A 640 -13.07 -11.38 2.57
N LYS A 641 -12.72 -10.52 1.62
CA LYS A 641 -13.04 -9.09 1.64
C LYS A 641 -14.43 -8.87 1.07
N LEU A 642 -15.26 -8.10 1.76
CA LEU A 642 -16.54 -7.64 1.21
C LEU A 642 -16.24 -6.56 0.17
N SER A 643 -16.72 -6.76 -1.06
CA SER A 643 -16.35 -5.90 -2.20
C SER A 643 -17.40 -4.85 -2.54
N ARG A 644 -18.61 -4.95 -2.00
CA ARG A 644 -19.79 -4.10 -2.27
C ARG A 644 -20.73 -4.12 -1.07
N GLU A 645 -21.69 -3.21 -1.03
CA GLU A 645 -22.77 -3.28 -0.04
C GLU A 645 -23.64 -4.53 -0.29
N LEU A 646 -24.26 -5.07 0.76
CA LEU A 646 -25.02 -6.33 0.64
C LEU A 646 -26.20 -6.24 -0.33
N CYS A 647 -26.81 -5.05 -0.46
CA CYS A 647 -27.92 -4.80 -1.39
C CYS A 647 -27.48 -4.78 -2.87
N GLU A 648 -26.19 -4.62 -3.17
CA GLU A 648 -25.67 -4.53 -4.54
C GLU A 648 -25.29 -5.90 -5.14
N TYR A 649 -25.36 -6.99 -4.36
CA TYR A 649 -25.08 -8.34 -4.85
C TYR A 649 -26.33 -8.99 -5.45
N SER A 650 -26.32 -9.22 -6.76
CA SER A 650 -27.34 -10.03 -7.45
C SER A 650 -27.28 -11.52 -7.06
N SER A 651 -26.06 -12.04 -6.83
CA SER A 651 -25.82 -13.37 -6.29
C SER A 651 -24.86 -13.26 -5.10
N PRO A 652 -25.28 -13.65 -3.88
CA PRO A 652 -24.50 -13.40 -2.68
C PRO A 652 -23.29 -14.34 -2.62
N SER A 653 -22.10 -13.74 -2.59
CA SER A 653 -20.84 -14.47 -2.39
C SER A 653 -20.80 -15.15 -1.01
N PRO A 654 -19.90 -16.13 -0.79
CA PRO A 654 -19.67 -16.71 0.54
C PRO A 654 -19.45 -15.65 1.64
N ALA A 655 -18.66 -14.61 1.34
CA ALA A 655 -18.44 -13.47 2.22
C ALA A 655 -19.74 -12.70 2.49
N ALA A 656 -20.54 -12.38 1.45
CA ALA A 656 -21.79 -11.65 1.61
C ALA A 656 -22.82 -12.43 2.46
N ARG A 657 -22.89 -13.76 2.30
CA ARG A 657 -23.75 -14.63 3.12
C ARG A 657 -23.30 -14.66 4.58
N ALA A 658 -22.00 -14.68 4.84
CA ALA A 658 -21.46 -14.60 6.20
C ALA A 658 -21.74 -13.22 6.84
N VAL A 659 -21.57 -12.13 6.10
CA VAL A 659 -21.88 -10.78 6.60
C VAL A 659 -23.37 -10.62 6.91
N ARG A 660 -24.27 -11.23 6.12
CA ARG A 660 -25.70 -11.21 6.42
C ARG A 660 -26.02 -11.81 7.80
N GLN A 661 -25.38 -12.92 8.16
CA GLN A 661 -25.52 -13.53 9.50
C GLN A 661 -25.02 -12.61 10.61
N LEU A 662 -23.92 -11.89 10.37
CA LEU A 662 -23.39 -10.92 11.33
C LEU A 662 -24.31 -9.71 11.49
N GLN A 663 -24.95 -9.23 10.42
CA GLN A 663 -25.92 -8.14 10.49
C GLN A 663 -27.19 -8.51 11.27
N GLU A 664 -27.65 -9.76 11.13
CA GLU A 664 -28.75 -10.30 11.95
C GLU A 664 -28.41 -10.30 13.46
N ASP A 665 -27.13 -10.43 13.79
CA ASP A 665 -26.56 -10.32 15.15
C ASP A 665 -26.18 -8.87 15.55
N GLY A 666 -26.59 -7.86 14.77
CA GLY A 666 -26.32 -6.44 15.04
C GLY A 666 -24.88 -5.99 14.73
N LYS A 667 -24.04 -6.84 14.15
CA LYS A 667 -22.66 -6.52 13.74
C LYS A 667 -22.63 -5.97 12.33
N VAL A 668 -22.19 -4.72 12.19
CA VAL A 668 -22.10 -4.04 10.90
C VAL A 668 -20.71 -4.24 10.30
N VAL A 669 -20.65 -4.88 9.14
CA VAL A 669 -19.43 -5.00 8.32
C VAL A 669 -19.58 -4.15 7.07
N ARG A 670 -18.63 -3.25 6.82
CA ARG A 670 -18.63 -2.34 5.67
C ARG A 670 -17.83 -2.89 4.49
N PRO A 671 -18.12 -2.46 3.25
CA PRO A 671 -17.32 -2.82 2.09
C PRO A 671 -15.86 -2.40 2.28
N GLY A 672 -14.94 -3.30 1.92
CA GLY A 672 -13.51 -3.17 2.18
C GLY A 672 -13.03 -3.93 3.41
N GLN A 673 -13.90 -4.25 4.37
CA GLN A 673 -13.55 -5.08 5.52
C GLN A 673 -13.53 -6.57 5.17
N ARG A 674 -12.86 -7.36 6.00
CA ARG A 674 -12.73 -8.81 5.83
C ARG A 674 -13.65 -9.53 6.80
N VAL A 675 -14.34 -10.55 6.31
CA VAL A 675 -15.18 -11.44 7.11
C VAL A 675 -14.52 -12.82 7.18
N ARG A 676 -14.55 -13.43 8.36
CA ARG A 676 -14.09 -14.80 8.60
C ARG A 676 -15.29 -15.73 8.67
N PHE A 677 -15.21 -16.87 7.98
CA PHE A 677 -16.28 -17.85 7.98
C PHE A 677 -15.75 -19.26 7.73
N LEU A 678 -16.57 -20.25 8.07
CA LEU A 678 -16.38 -21.65 7.73
C LEU A 678 -17.33 -22.04 6.60
N PHE A 679 -16.91 -22.93 5.71
CA PHE A 679 -17.83 -23.64 4.83
C PHE A 679 -18.62 -24.69 5.60
N THR A 680 -19.94 -24.65 5.44
CA THR A 680 -20.87 -25.58 6.11
C THR A 680 -21.79 -26.26 5.12
N LEU A 681 -22.34 -27.41 5.52
CA LEU A 681 -23.37 -28.15 4.80
C LEU A 681 -24.72 -27.42 4.92
N GLY A 682 -25.58 -27.58 3.91
CA GLY A 682 -26.91 -26.96 3.87
C GLY A 682 -26.90 -25.48 3.44
N LYS A 683 -28.06 -24.82 3.48
CA LYS A 683 -28.16 -23.36 3.26
C LYS A 683 -27.97 -22.67 4.62
N PRO A 684 -27.18 -21.58 4.71
CA PRO A 684 -26.63 -20.77 3.62
C PRO A 684 -25.25 -21.24 3.10
N GLY A 685 -24.73 -22.40 3.55
CA GLY A 685 -23.49 -23.02 3.04
C GLY A 685 -22.20 -22.37 3.56
N VAL A 686 -22.34 -21.42 4.46
CA VAL A 686 -21.26 -20.79 5.23
C VAL A 686 -21.76 -20.46 6.63
N ARG A 687 -20.86 -20.40 7.60
CA ARG A 687 -21.13 -19.87 8.94
C ARG A 687 -20.09 -18.82 9.28
N ALA A 688 -20.51 -17.59 9.55
CA ALA A 688 -19.62 -16.54 10.02
C ALA A 688 -18.98 -16.98 11.34
N TRP A 689 -17.71 -16.67 11.54
CA TRP A 689 -16.97 -17.10 12.74
C TRP A 689 -17.40 -16.33 13.99
N ASP A 690 -17.71 -15.05 13.81
CA ASP A 690 -17.93 -14.12 14.90
C ASP A 690 -19.40 -14.08 15.37
N VAL A 691 -20.22 -15.09 15.04
CA VAL A 691 -21.56 -15.23 15.63
C VAL A 691 -21.46 -15.82 17.05
N PRO A 692 -22.36 -15.48 17.99
CA PRO A 692 -22.23 -15.88 19.39
C PRO A 692 -22.28 -17.40 19.61
N GLU A 693 -23.07 -18.09 18.78
CA GLU A 693 -23.22 -19.54 18.87
C GLU A 693 -22.00 -20.28 18.28
N PRO A 694 -21.39 -21.21 19.03
CA PRO A 694 -20.25 -21.96 18.54
C PRO A 694 -20.62 -22.79 17.29
N PRO A 695 -19.70 -22.90 16.31
CA PRO A 695 -19.94 -23.71 15.13
C PRO A 695 -20.04 -25.21 15.49
N ASP A 696 -21.13 -25.85 15.07
CA ASP A 696 -21.28 -27.30 15.20
C ASP A 696 -20.42 -28.02 14.15
N LEU A 697 -19.48 -28.82 14.65
CA LEU A 697 -18.51 -29.61 13.88
C LEU A 697 -19.17 -30.53 12.84
N ARG A 698 -20.38 -31.03 13.11
CA ARG A 698 -21.10 -31.95 12.22
C ARG A 698 -21.55 -31.30 10.91
N TYR A 699 -21.68 -29.97 10.91
CA TYR A 699 -22.10 -29.22 9.75
C TYR A 699 -20.93 -28.65 8.95
N VAL A 700 -19.68 -28.89 9.33
CA VAL A 700 -18.52 -28.44 8.56
C VAL A 700 -18.43 -29.23 7.24
N ASP A 701 -18.30 -28.52 6.12
CA ASP A 701 -18.17 -29.14 4.79
C ASP A 701 -16.74 -29.67 4.57
N VAL A 702 -16.43 -30.80 5.20
CA VAL A 702 -15.12 -31.48 5.09
C VAL A 702 -14.76 -31.74 3.63
N LYS A 703 -15.74 -32.13 2.79
CA LYS A 703 -15.51 -32.45 1.37
C LYS A 703 -15.03 -31.24 0.57
N ARG A 704 -15.55 -30.05 0.89
CA ARG A 704 -15.07 -28.81 0.28
C ARG A 704 -13.64 -28.48 0.69
N TYR A 705 -13.28 -28.65 1.97
CA TYR A 705 -11.89 -28.46 2.40
C TYR A 705 -10.93 -29.49 1.79
N GLN A 706 -11.36 -30.75 1.61
CA GLN A 706 -10.59 -31.76 0.88
C GLN A 706 -10.32 -31.34 -0.57
N THR A 707 -11.32 -30.76 -1.24
CA THR A 707 -11.18 -30.26 -2.61
C THR A 707 -10.18 -29.10 -2.68
N LEU A 708 -10.23 -28.18 -1.72
CA LEU A 708 -9.28 -27.08 -1.62
C LEU A 708 -7.86 -27.58 -1.33
N LEU A 709 -7.71 -28.54 -0.42
CA LEU A 709 -6.42 -29.14 -0.08
C LEU A 709 -5.84 -29.88 -1.29
N LYS A 710 -6.64 -30.72 -1.96
CA LYS A 710 -6.25 -31.43 -3.20
C LYS A 710 -5.68 -30.47 -4.24
N ARG A 711 -6.38 -29.36 -4.51
CA ARG A 711 -5.92 -28.34 -5.46
C ARG A 711 -4.57 -27.70 -5.07
N ALA A 712 -4.39 -27.40 -3.79
CA ALA A 712 -3.13 -26.82 -3.30
C ALA A 712 -1.98 -27.84 -3.41
N VAL A 713 -2.23 -29.11 -3.09
CA VAL A 713 -1.24 -30.19 -3.21
C VAL A 713 -0.87 -30.44 -4.67
N GLU A 714 -1.85 -30.58 -5.56
CA GLU A 714 -1.63 -30.83 -6.99
C GLU A 714 -0.79 -29.73 -7.64
N THR A 715 -1.01 -28.47 -7.23
CA THR A 715 -0.23 -27.32 -7.72
C THR A 715 1.27 -27.49 -7.47
N VAL A 716 1.68 -28.19 -6.40
CA VAL A 716 3.10 -28.40 -6.06
C VAL A 716 3.60 -29.75 -6.55
N LEU A 717 2.85 -30.83 -6.30
CA LEU A 717 3.33 -32.19 -6.54
C LEU A 717 3.16 -32.66 -7.98
N ALA A 718 2.17 -32.18 -8.74
CA ALA A 718 1.94 -32.67 -10.10
C ALA A 718 3.12 -32.38 -11.05
N PRO A 719 3.69 -31.15 -11.11
CA PRO A 719 4.83 -30.86 -11.97
C PRO A 719 6.08 -31.67 -11.60
N ILE A 720 6.32 -31.86 -10.29
CA ILE A 720 7.45 -32.63 -9.79
C ILE A 720 7.25 -34.12 -10.11
N GLY A 721 6.04 -34.64 -9.90
CA GLY A 721 5.70 -36.03 -10.21
C GLY A 721 5.85 -36.35 -11.71
N GLN A 722 5.49 -35.43 -12.60
CA GLN A 722 5.69 -35.60 -14.05
C GLN A 722 7.18 -35.71 -14.42
N SER A 723 8.03 -34.91 -13.77
CA SER A 723 9.49 -34.95 -13.97
C SER A 723 10.10 -36.23 -13.38
N VAL A 724 9.70 -36.63 -12.17
CA VAL A 724 10.22 -37.82 -11.48
C VAL A 724 9.79 -39.13 -12.15
N ASN A 725 8.55 -39.22 -12.66
CA ASN A 725 7.97 -40.45 -13.22
C ASN A 725 8.10 -40.56 -14.76
N GLY A 726 8.88 -39.69 -15.41
CA GLY A 726 9.13 -39.76 -16.85
C GLY A 726 7.89 -39.50 -17.73
N GLY A 727 6.98 -38.62 -17.30
CA GLY A 727 5.86 -38.13 -18.11
C GLY A 727 4.71 -39.11 -18.40
N LYS A 728 4.71 -40.33 -17.83
CA LYS A 728 3.68 -41.35 -18.10
C LYS A 728 2.39 -41.21 -17.29
N ASP A 729 2.43 -40.50 -16.15
CA ASP A 729 1.26 -40.28 -15.30
C ASP A 729 0.91 -38.78 -15.25
N LYS A 730 -0.15 -38.38 -15.97
CA LYS A 730 -0.64 -36.99 -16.03
C LYS A 730 -1.48 -36.60 -14.81
N GLU A 731 -2.15 -37.57 -14.20
CA GLU A 731 -2.77 -37.43 -12.88
C GLU A 731 -1.79 -38.00 -11.86
N CYS A 732 -1.70 -37.44 -10.66
CA CYS A 732 -0.98 -38.08 -9.56
C CYS A 732 -1.86 -39.24 -9.06
N PRO A 733 -1.72 -40.48 -9.57
CA PRO A 733 -2.72 -41.53 -9.39
C PRO A 733 -2.77 -42.00 -7.93
N TYR A 734 -1.68 -41.72 -7.21
CA TYR A 734 -1.43 -42.11 -5.83
C TYR A 734 -2.04 -41.17 -4.78
N LEU A 735 -2.64 -40.04 -5.18
CA LEU A 735 -3.24 -39.11 -4.22
C LEU A 735 -4.74 -39.35 -4.03
N PHE A 736 -5.49 -39.68 -5.08
CA PHE A 736 -6.95 -39.83 -5.01
C PHE A 736 -7.47 -40.83 -6.05
N PRO A 737 -7.82 -42.08 -5.68
CA PRO A 737 -8.43 -43.00 -6.62
C PRO A 737 -9.74 -42.41 -7.15
N VAL A 738 -9.84 -42.30 -8.48
CA VAL A 738 -11.04 -41.83 -9.19
C VAL A 738 -12.16 -42.84 -8.94
N LYS A 739 -13.10 -42.51 -8.05
CA LYS A 739 -14.45 -43.08 -8.11
C LYS A 739 -15.31 -42.11 -8.91
N ASN A 740 -15.65 -42.51 -10.14
CA ASN A 740 -16.63 -41.87 -11.00
C ASN A 740 -17.87 -41.45 -10.19
N ILE A 741 -18.06 -40.14 -9.97
CA ILE A 741 -19.33 -39.59 -9.53
C ILE A 741 -20.01 -39.06 -10.80
N LYS A 742 -20.92 -39.86 -11.37
CA LYS A 742 -21.93 -39.34 -12.30
C LYS A 742 -22.72 -38.24 -11.57
N PRO A 743 -23.03 -37.10 -12.22
CA PRO A 743 -23.95 -36.14 -11.64
C PRO A 743 -25.31 -36.81 -11.43
N LEU A 744 -25.80 -36.79 -10.20
CA LEU A 744 -27.19 -37.13 -9.87
C LEU A 744 -28.08 -36.09 -10.55
N GLY A 745 -28.72 -36.49 -11.65
CA GLY A 745 -29.77 -35.73 -12.29
C GLY A 745 -31.00 -35.66 -11.39
N GLU A 746 -31.64 -34.49 -11.40
CA GLU A 746 -32.89 -34.19 -10.73
C GLU A 746 -33.99 -35.14 -11.21
N GLY A 747 -34.66 -35.79 -10.26
CA GLY A 747 -35.88 -36.55 -10.52
C GLY A 747 -37.06 -35.61 -10.72
N GLY A 748 -37.62 -35.64 -11.92
CA GLY A 748 -38.94 -35.10 -12.24
C GLY A 748 -39.69 -36.12 -13.10
N THR A 749 -40.63 -36.82 -12.48
CA THR A 749 -41.59 -37.73 -13.12
C THR A 749 -42.51 -36.98 -14.09
N GLN A 750 -42.65 -37.48 -15.33
CA GLN A 750 -43.94 -37.52 -16.03
C GLN A 750 -43.95 -38.57 -17.16
N GLN A 751 -44.87 -39.52 -16.99
CA GLN A 751 -45.65 -40.35 -17.93
C GLN A 751 -45.05 -40.92 -19.23
N LEU A 752 -45.26 -42.24 -19.34
CA LEU A 752 -45.15 -43.11 -20.51
C LEU A 752 -46.06 -42.68 -21.68
N ASP A 753 -45.58 -42.83 -22.93
CA ASP A 753 -46.20 -43.75 -23.89
C ASP A 753 -45.36 -43.99 -25.18
N VAL A 754 -45.04 -45.29 -25.37
CA VAL A 754 -45.05 -46.19 -26.55
C VAL A 754 -44.47 -45.80 -27.93
N HIS A 755 -43.48 -46.62 -28.38
CA HIS A 755 -43.08 -47.07 -29.73
C HIS A 755 -43.17 -46.11 -30.96
N ASN A 756 -42.04 -45.87 -31.67
CA ASN A 756 -41.55 -46.68 -32.80
C ASN A 756 -40.41 -45.98 -33.62
N LEU A 757 -39.50 -46.82 -34.17
CA LEU A 757 -38.71 -46.67 -35.42
C LEU A 757 -37.58 -45.59 -35.54
N SER A 758 -36.32 -46.04 -35.38
CA SER A 758 -35.20 -46.14 -36.36
C SER A 758 -35.03 -45.12 -37.54
N PRO A 759 -33.83 -45.03 -38.18
CA PRO A 759 -32.95 -43.87 -38.19
C PRO A 759 -32.77 -43.20 -39.58
N ASP A 760 -31.83 -42.24 -39.66
CA ASP A 760 -31.28 -41.54 -40.83
C ASP A 760 -32.00 -40.26 -41.32
N HIS A 761 -31.32 -39.11 -41.17
CA HIS A 761 -30.72 -38.43 -42.33
C HIS A 761 -29.94 -37.17 -41.94
N SER A 762 -28.70 -37.12 -42.42
CA SER A 762 -27.93 -35.91 -42.73
C SER A 762 -28.75 -34.86 -43.48
N PHE A 763 -28.56 -33.56 -43.23
CA PHE A 763 -28.31 -32.56 -44.29
C PHE A 763 -27.91 -31.19 -43.72
N ARG A 764 -26.89 -30.61 -44.38
CA ARG A 764 -26.38 -29.24 -44.25
C ARG A 764 -27.39 -28.20 -44.79
N ASN A 765 -27.36 -27.00 -44.21
CA ASN A 765 -27.34 -25.65 -44.83
C ASN A 765 -28.03 -24.66 -43.87
N ALA A 766 -27.33 -23.67 -43.30
CA ALA A 766 -26.88 -22.40 -43.88
C ALA A 766 -27.88 -21.24 -43.65
N ILE A 767 -27.31 -20.06 -43.40
CA ILE A 767 -27.86 -18.69 -43.59
C ILE A 767 -28.43 -17.97 -42.34
N GLN A 768 -27.64 -16.97 -41.92
CA GLN A 768 -27.93 -15.54 -41.60
C GLN A 768 -29.12 -15.12 -40.72
N GLY A 769 -28.86 -14.04 -39.95
CA GLY A 769 -29.84 -13.06 -39.47
C GLY A 769 -29.93 -13.02 -37.95
N SER A 770 -29.24 -12.11 -37.27
CA SER A 770 -29.64 -10.71 -36.98
C SER A 770 -30.24 -10.58 -35.57
N GLU A 771 -29.59 -9.73 -34.77
CA GLU A 771 -30.17 -8.82 -33.77
C GLU A 771 -31.17 -9.39 -32.75
N ARG A 772 -30.70 -9.51 -31.50
CA ARG A 772 -31.14 -8.65 -30.38
C ARG A 772 -30.19 -8.72 -29.19
#